data_AF-A0A3D3UNG5-F1
#
_entry.id   AF-A0A3D3UNG5-F1
#
_cell.length_a   1.000
_cell.length_b   1.000
_cell.length_c   1.000
_cell.angle_alpha   90.00
_cell.angle_beta   90.00
_cell.angle_gamma   90.00
#
_symmetry.space_group_name_H-M   'P 1'
#
loop_
_entity.id
_entity.type
_entity.pdbx_description
1 polymer ?
#
loop_
_entity_poly.entity_id
_entity_poly.type
_entity_poly.pdbx_seq_one_letter_code
_entity_poly.pdbx_strand_id
1 'polypeptide(L)'
;QKNGQWRRENMETKVLSQLIQLKANKTLDKEGEYTSKDFLDPLFAYIFRSDASTEDEEGAAKRLQLYNEDKAKLHLPIEYIYGETLSPAFSQTEPNFLETAIENGVNLFNTYWSDSNQVGTGSRDFVQVGTIEKLRDAFGKFDTAEINILALKDRIGSDPGKAYTDERWEQFVEDWDNNYKNLFSAREAIQNLAGSINNPPLLGKLWANVAVSTLQDVNDHYQLLLSELNTEKAAKSEFLVEMRKRLEANYGVITDRLVNSQFADELRLIDERFYAQVRDKDRLYEIRFQMYSKCNEQFVETRAYALNEVRSAIQKVDDGVGEARDSISGLLALAPTVYRFKEAADICGVALGLPQQRGLFSVVDSSLKSAPKNIKDVGDFVAEQGKWDWSGLPSNIIDRRYDPEAAEDILSGWNTLRDTLQRIPKEARLQEQFRDANEIYAEYPRLYIEYWLGTVPESMIRSSVDRDSVEFQSLIVRNVFDELVGDLGGLLEKAVMPIRLYVPQDEDRIKQFEANIDKVNDSRKYDKFYSECRAVLNNWRELSDDISISRMTLLKIKPADYLEDYAPFAYQSPAEFVDMYWTEFTLKLLSILSDKVQDQGKKAFDNLRTQSAGKFPLERDSDTNLTQKELIEAWSSLNEVRLQEVFDQGAIGADAETGSDKIDEQLKRLRGMLLPEAYKQWFEGTERIFQSLPQAEDPYYCKIILLDQNEQRKLIRQNESLLLDYLRQFRIVQGDYKSERFNTRGRENVSLGMFQYPGSPLQIEFYQYPSDTEIYTLSEFAAPWASLRLLLQNYDARKEGYVKLEVKSEKGLGGVLFLQLEFYRDVDSKYPVNFPKPDQWPSLKNRP
;
A
#
# COMPACT_ATOMS: atom_id res chain seq x y z
N GLN A 1 -70.83 -21.92 -36.48
CA GLN A 1 -69.56 -21.16 -36.39
C GLN A 1 -68.97 -21.39 -35.00
N LYS A 2 -67.69 -21.74 -34.88
CA LYS A 2 -66.97 -21.56 -33.60
C LYS A 2 -66.80 -20.05 -33.41
N ASN A 3 -67.17 -19.52 -32.25
CA ASN A 3 -67.06 -18.10 -31.85
C ASN A 3 -68.22 -17.18 -32.31
N GLY A 4 -69.41 -17.73 -32.59
CA GLY A 4 -70.61 -16.92 -32.80
C GLY A 4 -71.00 -16.14 -31.54
N GLN A 5 -71.50 -14.92 -31.71
CA GLN A 5 -71.96 -14.11 -30.58
C GLN A 5 -73.41 -14.50 -30.24
N TRP A 6 -73.68 -14.99 -29.03
CA TRP A 6 -75.03 -15.40 -28.62
C TRP A 6 -75.80 -14.24 -27.96
N ARG A 7 -76.14 -13.23 -28.77
CA ARG A 7 -76.96 -12.08 -28.34
C ARG A 7 -78.38 -12.16 -28.87
N ARG A 8 -79.33 -11.46 -28.23
CA ARG A 8 -80.76 -11.42 -28.64
C ARG A 8 -80.94 -11.08 -30.13
N GLU A 9 -80.14 -10.16 -30.65
CA GLU A 9 -80.24 -9.68 -32.02
C GLU A 9 -79.54 -10.58 -33.04
N ASN A 10 -78.67 -11.49 -32.56
CA ASN A 10 -77.80 -12.29 -33.40
C ASN A 10 -78.50 -13.49 -34.00
N MET A 11 -77.99 -13.89 -35.16
CA MET A 11 -78.60 -14.92 -35.98
C MET A 11 -78.62 -16.28 -35.27
N GLU A 12 -77.59 -16.61 -34.50
CA GLU A 12 -77.45 -17.86 -33.76
C GLU A 12 -78.55 -18.05 -32.71
N THR A 13 -78.83 -17.01 -31.92
CA THR A 13 -79.90 -17.02 -30.91
C THR A 13 -81.28 -17.05 -31.57
N LYS A 14 -81.47 -16.30 -32.66
CA LYS A 14 -82.72 -16.30 -33.44
C LYS A 14 -82.97 -17.67 -34.08
N VAL A 15 -81.95 -18.30 -34.65
CA VAL A 15 -82.03 -19.64 -35.23
C VAL A 15 -82.32 -20.69 -34.15
N LEU A 16 -81.68 -20.63 -32.98
CA LEU A 16 -82.00 -21.54 -31.88
C LEU A 16 -83.45 -21.37 -31.40
N SER A 17 -83.91 -20.13 -31.27
CA SER A 17 -85.31 -19.80 -30.92
C SER A 17 -86.30 -20.35 -31.96
N GLN A 18 -85.97 -20.20 -33.25
CA GLN A 18 -86.74 -20.77 -34.36
C GLN A 18 -86.83 -22.29 -34.26
N LEU A 19 -85.70 -22.98 -34.08
CA LEU A 19 -85.67 -24.44 -34.00
C LEU A 19 -86.50 -24.97 -32.82
N ILE A 20 -86.42 -24.30 -31.66
CA ILE A 20 -87.25 -24.58 -30.49
C ILE A 20 -88.74 -24.42 -30.82
N GLN A 21 -89.14 -23.30 -31.45
CA GLN A 21 -90.52 -23.06 -31.84
C GLN A 21 -91.03 -24.05 -32.89
N LEU A 22 -90.20 -24.45 -33.85
CA LEU A 22 -90.52 -25.48 -34.83
C LEU A 22 -90.85 -26.81 -34.14
N LYS A 23 -90.01 -27.25 -33.19
CA LYS A 23 -90.24 -28.48 -32.42
C LYS A 23 -91.46 -28.37 -31.50
N ALA A 24 -91.69 -27.22 -30.87
CA ALA A 24 -92.83 -27.00 -29.99
C ALA A 24 -94.16 -27.05 -30.76
N ASN A 25 -94.21 -26.48 -31.97
CA ASN A 25 -95.44 -26.43 -32.76
C ASN A 25 -95.76 -27.73 -33.51
N LYS A 26 -94.82 -28.68 -33.62
CA LYS A 26 -95.06 -30.01 -34.22
C LYS A 26 -94.21 -31.09 -33.52
N THR A 27 -94.84 -31.92 -32.69
CA THR A 27 -94.27 -33.18 -32.19
C THR A 27 -94.26 -34.20 -33.33
N LEU A 28 -93.09 -34.44 -33.90
CA LEU A 28 -92.89 -35.42 -34.97
C LEU A 28 -92.65 -36.79 -34.33
N ASP A 29 -93.57 -37.73 -34.54
CA ASP A 29 -93.49 -39.09 -33.96
C ASP A 29 -93.02 -40.16 -34.98
N LYS A 30 -92.81 -39.83 -36.27
CA LYS A 30 -92.35 -40.78 -37.31
C LYS A 30 -91.48 -40.15 -38.42
N GLU A 31 -90.55 -40.94 -38.98
CA GLU A 31 -89.71 -40.59 -40.13
C GLU A 31 -90.55 -40.20 -41.37
N GLY A 32 -90.16 -39.11 -42.05
CA GLY A 32 -90.74 -38.69 -43.33
C GLY A 32 -91.85 -37.62 -43.29
N GLU A 33 -92.17 -37.06 -42.13
CA GLU A 33 -93.27 -36.07 -41.97
C GLU A 33 -92.89 -34.59 -42.23
N TYR A 34 -91.80 -34.34 -42.95
CA TYR A 34 -91.55 -33.00 -43.47
C TYR A 34 -92.08 -32.89 -44.90
N THR A 35 -93.32 -32.41 -45.04
CA THR A 35 -93.72 -31.74 -46.28
C THR A 35 -93.23 -30.29 -46.25
N SER A 36 -92.90 -29.71 -47.41
CA SER A 36 -92.51 -28.30 -47.54
C SER A 36 -93.47 -27.37 -46.78
N LYS A 37 -94.77 -27.66 -46.90
CA LYS A 37 -95.86 -26.94 -46.24
C LYS A 37 -95.80 -26.96 -44.71
N ASP A 38 -95.39 -28.08 -44.12
CA ASP A 38 -95.31 -28.26 -42.66
C ASP A 38 -94.10 -27.56 -42.02
N PHE A 39 -93.05 -27.32 -42.81
CA PHE A 39 -91.88 -26.55 -42.40
C PHE A 39 -92.09 -25.04 -42.60
N LEU A 40 -92.67 -24.66 -43.75
CA LEU A 40 -92.80 -23.26 -44.15
C LEU A 40 -93.83 -22.49 -43.31
N ASP A 41 -94.96 -23.11 -42.92
CA ASP A 41 -95.99 -22.44 -42.10
C ASP A 41 -95.45 -21.94 -40.75
N PRO A 42 -94.83 -22.80 -39.92
CA PRO A 42 -94.20 -22.37 -38.66
C PRO A 42 -93.00 -21.42 -38.86
N LEU A 43 -92.18 -21.62 -39.91
CA LEU A 43 -91.03 -20.77 -40.22
C LEU A 43 -91.45 -19.33 -40.56
N PHE A 44 -92.41 -19.17 -41.46
CA PHE A 44 -92.93 -17.85 -41.83
C PHE A 44 -93.70 -17.20 -40.69
N ALA A 45 -94.47 -17.97 -39.92
CA ALA A 45 -95.13 -17.46 -38.71
C ALA A 45 -94.11 -16.88 -37.71
N TYR A 46 -92.93 -17.50 -37.59
CA TYR A 46 -91.82 -16.93 -36.82
C TYR A 46 -91.22 -15.70 -37.50
N ILE A 47 -90.87 -15.74 -38.79
CA ILE A 47 -90.25 -14.61 -39.52
C ILE A 47 -91.10 -13.35 -39.33
N PHE A 48 -92.42 -13.44 -39.57
CA PHE A 48 -93.32 -12.30 -39.45
C PHE A 48 -93.60 -11.85 -38.00
N ARG A 49 -93.38 -12.71 -37.00
CA ARG A 49 -93.41 -12.33 -35.58
C ARG A 49 -92.10 -11.73 -35.08
N SER A 50 -90.96 -12.25 -35.55
CA SER A 50 -89.62 -11.88 -35.09
C SER A 50 -89.09 -10.58 -35.67
N ASP A 51 -89.69 -10.08 -36.75
CA ASP A 51 -89.45 -8.74 -37.33
C ASP A 51 -90.14 -7.62 -36.54
N ALA A 52 -90.82 -7.93 -35.43
CA ALA A 52 -91.37 -6.92 -34.54
C ALA A 52 -90.23 -6.19 -33.81
N SER A 53 -89.91 -4.97 -34.26
CA SER A 53 -89.58 -3.95 -33.27
C SER A 53 -90.82 -3.78 -32.38
N THR A 54 -90.64 -3.55 -31.09
CA THR A 54 -91.70 -3.43 -30.09
C THR A 54 -92.76 -2.35 -30.38
N GLU A 55 -92.62 -1.59 -31.47
CA GLU A 55 -93.52 -0.51 -31.90
C GLU A 55 -94.49 -0.90 -33.03
N ASP A 56 -94.37 -2.09 -33.64
CA ASP A 56 -95.17 -2.49 -34.82
C ASP A 56 -95.96 -3.82 -34.64
N GLU A 57 -96.59 -4.00 -33.47
CA GLU A 57 -97.46 -5.16 -33.21
C GLU A 57 -98.64 -5.25 -34.20
N GLU A 58 -99.22 -4.10 -34.59
CA GLU A 58 -100.34 -4.02 -35.52
C GLU A 58 -99.91 -4.40 -36.95
N GLY A 59 -98.70 -4.01 -37.37
CA GLY A 59 -98.10 -4.45 -38.63
C GLY A 59 -97.73 -5.93 -38.63
N ALA A 60 -97.25 -6.48 -37.51
CA ALA A 60 -96.95 -7.91 -37.39
C ALA A 60 -98.21 -8.79 -37.53
N ALA A 61 -99.30 -8.42 -36.85
CA ALA A 61 -100.59 -9.11 -36.98
C ALA A 61 -101.13 -9.05 -38.42
N LYS A 62 -101.01 -7.90 -39.07
CA LYS A 62 -101.43 -7.68 -40.45
C LYS A 62 -100.57 -8.44 -41.46
N ARG A 63 -99.24 -8.51 -41.25
CA ARG A 63 -98.31 -9.34 -42.04
C ARG A 63 -98.61 -10.83 -41.87
N LEU A 64 -98.90 -11.30 -40.65
CA LEU A 64 -99.33 -12.68 -40.41
C LEU A 64 -100.67 -13.00 -41.08
N GLN A 65 -101.60 -12.05 -41.07
CA GLN A 65 -102.89 -12.19 -41.73
C GLN A 65 -102.72 -12.26 -43.25
N LEU A 66 -102.00 -11.33 -43.87
CA LEU A 66 -101.67 -11.34 -45.30
C LEU A 66 -100.92 -12.61 -45.71
N TYR A 67 -99.98 -13.06 -44.87
CA TYR A 67 -99.32 -14.34 -45.06
C TYR A 67 -100.34 -15.49 -45.07
N ASN A 68 -101.21 -15.60 -44.08
CA ASN A 68 -102.22 -16.67 -44.03
C ASN A 68 -103.18 -16.65 -45.22
N GLU A 69 -103.50 -15.46 -45.74
CA GLU A 69 -104.36 -15.25 -46.92
C GLU A 69 -103.67 -15.66 -48.23
N ASP A 70 -102.36 -15.38 -48.39
CA ASP A 70 -101.61 -15.65 -49.62
C ASP A 70 -100.59 -16.82 -49.50
N LYS A 71 -100.58 -17.56 -48.38
CA LYS A 71 -99.55 -18.58 -48.10
C LYS A 71 -99.43 -19.62 -49.20
N ALA A 72 -100.53 -20.05 -49.79
CA ALA A 72 -100.51 -21.02 -50.89
C ALA A 72 -99.73 -20.50 -52.12
N LYS A 73 -99.82 -19.21 -52.43
CA LYS A 73 -99.08 -18.57 -53.53
C LYS A 73 -97.64 -18.27 -53.16
N LEU A 74 -97.36 -17.98 -51.89
CA LEU A 74 -96.01 -17.73 -51.39
C LEU A 74 -95.20 -19.03 -51.24
N HIS A 75 -95.87 -20.13 -50.93
CA HIS A 75 -95.28 -21.46 -50.86
C HIS A 75 -95.00 -22.03 -52.25
N LEU A 76 -95.84 -21.71 -53.24
CA LEU A 76 -95.79 -22.27 -54.59
C LEU A 76 -94.40 -22.22 -55.26
N PRO A 77 -93.65 -21.09 -55.27
CA PRO A 77 -92.32 -21.04 -55.86
C PRO A 77 -91.29 -21.87 -55.09
N ILE A 78 -91.44 -21.96 -53.77
CA ILE A 78 -90.55 -22.73 -52.90
C ILE A 78 -90.84 -24.23 -53.05
N GLU A 79 -92.11 -24.62 -53.08
CA GLU A 79 -92.56 -25.98 -53.42
C GLU A 79 -92.15 -26.37 -54.85
N TYR A 80 -92.14 -25.43 -55.80
CA TYR A 80 -91.69 -25.69 -57.17
C TYR A 80 -90.16 -25.89 -57.25
N ILE A 81 -89.37 -25.16 -56.47
CA ILE A 81 -87.91 -25.29 -56.41
C ILE A 81 -87.47 -26.54 -55.62
N TYR A 82 -88.20 -26.92 -54.57
CA TYR A 82 -87.80 -27.96 -53.62
C TYR A 82 -88.70 -29.21 -53.58
N GLY A 83 -89.82 -29.23 -54.32
CA GLY A 83 -90.84 -30.28 -54.22
C GLY A 83 -90.70 -31.44 -55.22
N GLU A 84 -90.06 -31.27 -56.37
CA GLU A 84 -90.05 -32.32 -57.41
C GLU A 84 -88.68 -32.75 -57.97
N THR A 85 -87.59 -31.98 -57.80
CA THR A 85 -86.29 -32.33 -58.45
C THR A 85 -85.05 -32.29 -57.56
N LEU A 86 -85.17 -31.86 -56.31
CA LEU A 86 -84.17 -32.05 -55.27
C LEU A 86 -84.93 -32.39 -54.00
N SER A 87 -84.95 -33.66 -53.61
CA SER A 87 -85.06 -33.96 -52.18
C SER A 87 -83.97 -33.12 -51.49
N PRO A 88 -84.32 -32.16 -50.61
CA PRO A 88 -83.31 -31.47 -49.85
C PRO A 88 -82.45 -32.55 -49.19
N ALA A 89 -81.13 -32.39 -49.10
CA ALA A 89 -80.29 -33.37 -48.39
C ALA A 89 -80.74 -33.61 -46.92
N PHE A 90 -81.66 -32.79 -46.42
CA PHE A 90 -82.43 -32.97 -45.19
C PHE A 90 -83.47 -34.13 -45.23
N SER A 91 -83.75 -34.78 -46.36
CA SER A 91 -84.59 -35.98 -46.39
C SER A 91 -83.84 -37.27 -46.01
N GLN A 92 -82.51 -37.19 -45.83
CA GLN A 92 -81.70 -38.25 -45.20
C GLN A 92 -81.17 -37.85 -43.82
N THR A 93 -81.71 -36.79 -43.21
CA THR A 93 -81.31 -36.48 -41.84
C THR A 93 -82.06 -37.37 -40.88
N GLU A 94 -81.31 -37.95 -39.93
CA GLU A 94 -81.78 -38.76 -38.82
C GLU A 94 -83.14 -38.28 -38.29
N PRO A 95 -84.04 -39.20 -37.86
CA PRO A 95 -85.35 -38.83 -37.30
C PRO A 95 -85.28 -37.77 -36.19
N ASN A 96 -84.12 -37.64 -35.53
CA ASN A 96 -83.88 -36.73 -34.43
C ASN A 96 -83.00 -35.51 -34.80
N PHE A 97 -82.72 -35.23 -36.08
CA PHE A 97 -81.83 -34.13 -36.49
C PHE A 97 -82.18 -32.78 -35.87
N LEU A 98 -83.48 -32.46 -35.75
CA LEU A 98 -83.94 -31.24 -35.10
C LEU A 98 -83.64 -31.25 -33.59
N GLU A 99 -83.79 -32.38 -32.91
CA GLU A 99 -83.44 -32.55 -31.51
C GLU A 99 -81.92 -32.43 -31.32
N THR A 100 -81.12 -33.10 -32.15
CA THR A 100 -79.64 -33.00 -32.15
C THR A 100 -79.17 -31.56 -32.40
N ALA A 101 -79.82 -30.81 -33.29
CA ALA A 101 -79.49 -29.42 -33.57
C ALA A 101 -79.85 -28.49 -32.41
N ILE A 102 -81.03 -28.68 -31.79
CA ILE A 102 -81.45 -27.92 -30.59
C ILE A 102 -80.52 -28.23 -29.42
N GLU A 103 -80.21 -29.51 -29.18
CA GLU A 103 -79.32 -29.93 -28.09
C GLU A 103 -77.92 -29.34 -28.25
N ASN A 104 -77.33 -29.43 -29.45
CA ASN A 104 -76.05 -28.81 -29.73
C ASN A 104 -76.09 -27.28 -29.60
N GLY A 105 -77.18 -26.65 -30.03
CA GLY A 105 -77.39 -25.20 -29.88
C GLY A 105 -77.47 -24.77 -28.41
N VAL A 106 -78.26 -25.48 -27.58
CA VAL A 106 -78.36 -25.27 -26.14
C VAL A 106 -77.01 -25.50 -25.44
N ASN A 107 -76.29 -26.56 -25.81
CA ASN A 107 -74.96 -26.85 -25.26
C ASN A 107 -73.94 -25.75 -25.62
N LEU A 108 -73.94 -25.28 -26.87
CA LEU A 108 -73.07 -24.18 -27.32
C LEU A 108 -73.42 -22.86 -26.64
N PHE A 109 -74.72 -22.55 -26.51
CA PHE A 109 -75.20 -21.37 -25.80
C PHE A 109 -74.78 -21.38 -24.32
N ASN A 110 -75.02 -22.51 -23.63
CA ASN A 110 -74.59 -22.68 -22.25
C ASN A 110 -73.06 -22.56 -22.12
N THR A 111 -72.30 -23.18 -23.02
CA THR A 111 -70.83 -23.12 -23.02
C THR A 111 -70.33 -21.69 -23.22
N TYR A 112 -70.96 -20.91 -24.09
CA TYR A 112 -70.62 -19.50 -24.31
C TYR A 112 -70.73 -18.68 -23.01
N TRP A 113 -71.79 -18.88 -22.23
CA TRP A 113 -72.01 -18.17 -20.97
C TRP A 113 -71.34 -18.81 -19.75
N SER A 114 -70.65 -19.94 -19.91
CA SER A 114 -69.94 -20.62 -18.83
C SER A 114 -68.41 -20.53 -18.98
N ASP A 115 -67.88 -20.40 -20.20
CA ASP A 115 -66.45 -20.23 -20.49
C ASP A 115 -66.15 -18.82 -21.02
N SER A 116 -65.46 -18.01 -20.21
CA SER A 116 -65.08 -16.64 -20.58
C SER A 116 -64.22 -16.55 -21.85
N ASN A 117 -63.55 -17.63 -22.26
CA ASN A 117 -62.72 -17.63 -23.47
C ASN A 117 -63.54 -17.80 -24.76
N GLN A 118 -64.80 -18.23 -24.66
CA GLN A 118 -65.71 -18.40 -25.80
C GLN A 118 -66.51 -17.12 -26.09
N VAL A 119 -66.36 -16.09 -25.26
CA VAL A 119 -67.15 -14.86 -25.30
C VAL A 119 -66.54 -13.83 -26.24
N GLY A 120 -67.34 -13.37 -27.21
CA GLY A 120 -66.95 -12.30 -28.15
C GLY A 120 -66.87 -10.92 -27.49
N THR A 121 -66.24 -9.96 -28.18
CA THR A 121 -66.03 -8.57 -27.72
C THR A 121 -67.27 -7.84 -27.22
N GLY A 122 -68.46 -8.29 -27.64
CA GLY A 122 -69.73 -7.78 -27.15
C GLY A 122 -69.91 -7.91 -25.64
N SER A 123 -69.65 -9.07 -25.04
CA SER A 123 -69.92 -9.31 -23.61
C SER A 123 -68.66 -9.13 -22.77
N ARG A 124 -68.03 -7.97 -22.95
CA ARG A 124 -66.78 -7.56 -22.27
C ARG A 124 -66.88 -7.63 -20.75
N ASP A 125 -68.07 -7.43 -20.18
CA ASP A 125 -68.31 -7.52 -18.74
C ASP A 125 -68.21 -8.97 -18.23
N PHE A 126 -68.70 -9.96 -18.99
CA PHE A 126 -68.54 -11.37 -18.65
C PHE A 126 -67.07 -11.84 -18.70
N VAL A 127 -66.27 -11.30 -19.62
CA VAL A 127 -64.82 -11.56 -19.65
C VAL A 127 -64.12 -10.94 -18.43
N GLN A 128 -64.59 -9.77 -17.98
CA GLN A 128 -64.10 -9.13 -16.75
C GLN A 128 -64.43 -9.97 -15.51
N VAL A 129 -65.59 -10.65 -15.44
CA VAL A 129 -65.93 -11.58 -14.34
C VAL A 129 -64.82 -12.60 -14.13
N GLY A 130 -64.45 -13.35 -15.18
CA GLY A 130 -63.38 -14.35 -15.09
C GLY A 130 -62.00 -13.76 -14.80
N THR A 131 -61.77 -12.50 -15.16
CA THR A 131 -60.52 -11.79 -14.86
C THR A 131 -60.44 -11.35 -13.40
N ILE A 132 -61.55 -10.89 -12.83
CA ILE A 132 -61.67 -10.50 -11.41
C ILE A 132 -61.53 -11.72 -10.50
N GLU A 133 -62.09 -12.87 -10.88
CA GLU A 133 -61.89 -14.14 -10.15
C GLU A 133 -60.41 -14.56 -10.14
N LYS A 134 -59.74 -14.51 -11.30
CA LYS A 134 -58.29 -14.78 -11.38
C LYS A 134 -57.47 -13.78 -10.55
N LEU A 135 -57.90 -12.51 -10.47
CA LEU A 135 -57.28 -11.52 -9.59
C LEU A 135 -57.40 -11.91 -8.12
N ARG A 136 -58.59 -12.33 -7.69
CA ARG A 136 -58.82 -12.82 -6.32
C ARG A 136 -57.90 -14.00 -5.99
N ASP A 137 -57.76 -14.95 -6.91
CA ASP A 137 -56.85 -16.08 -6.72
C ASP A 137 -55.37 -15.64 -6.69
N ALA A 138 -54.99 -14.66 -7.50
CA ALA A 138 -53.64 -14.10 -7.49
C ALA A 138 -53.32 -13.36 -6.18
N PHE A 139 -54.27 -12.62 -5.61
CA PHE A 139 -54.14 -12.04 -4.27
C PHE A 139 -54.07 -13.10 -3.17
N GLY A 140 -54.83 -14.20 -3.29
CA GLY A 140 -54.71 -15.33 -2.37
C GLY A 140 -53.32 -15.98 -2.40
N LYS A 141 -52.73 -16.13 -3.59
CA LYS A 141 -51.33 -16.58 -3.74
C LYS A 141 -50.34 -15.58 -3.17
N PHE A 142 -50.56 -14.28 -3.35
CA PHE A 142 -49.72 -13.23 -2.77
C PHE A 142 -49.76 -13.27 -1.24
N ASP A 143 -50.94 -13.32 -0.62
CA ASP A 143 -51.07 -13.40 0.85
C ASP A 143 -50.45 -14.68 1.41
N THR A 144 -50.61 -15.81 0.71
CA THR A 144 -49.96 -17.08 1.11
C THR A 144 -48.44 -16.98 1.10
N ALA A 145 -47.86 -16.43 0.02
CA ALA A 145 -46.42 -16.22 -0.09
C ALA A 145 -45.91 -15.24 0.97
N GLU A 146 -46.64 -14.15 1.21
CA GLU A 146 -46.33 -13.15 2.23
C GLU A 146 -46.39 -13.75 3.66
N ILE A 147 -47.41 -14.55 3.98
CA ILE A 147 -47.52 -15.27 5.26
C ILE A 147 -46.32 -16.20 5.45
N ASN A 148 -45.89 -16.91 4.42
CA ASN A 148 -44.73 -17.79 4.51
C ASN A 148 -43.43 -17.01 4.77
N ILE A 149 -43.24 -15.85 4.12
CA ILE A 149 -42.10 -14.94 4.40
C ILE A 149 -42.15 -14.48 5.86
N LEU A 150 -43.30 -14.02 6.33
CA LEU A 150 -43.48 -13.55 7.71
C LEU A 150 -43.21 -14.65 8.75
N ALA A 151 -43.60 -15.89 8.46
CA ALA A 151 -43.35 -17.05 9.31
C ALA A 151 -41.86 -17.41 9.45
N LEU A 152 -40.99 -16.92 8.56
CA LEU A 152 -39.54 -17.12 8.69
C LEU A 152 -38.97 -16.42 9.93
N LYS A 153 -39.61 -15.36 10.42
CA LYS A 153 -39.21 -14.63 11.64
C LYS A 153 -39.15 -15.55 12.85
N ASP A 154 -40.14 -16.43 12.98
CA ASP A 154 -40.27 -17.34 14.12
C ASP A 154 -39.26 -18.50 14.07
N ARG A 155 -38.76 -18.85 12.88
CA ARG A 155 -37.79 -19.94 12.67
C ARG A 155 -36.35 -19.56 13.03
N ILE A 156 -35.97 -18.31 12.82
CA ILE A 156 -34.61 -17.82 13.12
C ILE A 156 -34.38 -17.71 14.63
N GLY A 157 -35.45 -17.50 15.40
CA GLY A 157 -35.37 -17.19 16.83
C GLY A 157 -34.80 -15.79 17.05
N SER A 158 -35.35 -15.06 18.01
CA SER A 158 -34.96 -13.68 18.34
C SER A 158 -33.60 -13.57 19.07
N ASP A 159 -32.74 -14.57 18.98
CA ASP A 159 -31.46 -14.64 19.69
C ASP A 159 -30.27 -14.42 18.72
N PRO A 160 -29.89 -13.15 18.45
CA PRO A 160 -28.77 -12.81 17.57
C PRO A 160 -27.41 -13.30 18.07
N GLY A 161 -27.32 -13.90 19.27
CA GLY A 161 -26.09 -14.40 19.88
C GLY A 161 -25.76 -15.87 19.60
N LYS A 162 -26.67 -16.65 18.99
CA LYS A 162 -26.39 -18.05 18.62
C LYS A 162 -25.81 -18.11 17.21
N ALA A 163 -24.54 -18.55 17.13
CA ALA A 163 -23.77 -18.70 15.92
C ALA A 163 -24.61 -19.24 14.74
N TYR A 164 -24.64 -18.48 13.66
CA TYR A 164 -25.12 -18.95 12.36
C TYR A 164 -24.16 -20.03 11.89
N THR A 165 -24.64 -21.27 11.77
CA THR A 165 -23.96 -22.29 10.97
C THR A 165 -24.26 -22.03 9.49
N ASP A 166 -23.32 -22.33 8.59
CA ASP A 166 -23.54 -22.20 7.13
C ASP A 166 -24.86 -22.87 6.70
N GLU A 167 -25.16 -24.04 7.28
CA GLU A 167 -26.40 -24.80 7.08
C GLU A 167 -27.69 -24.00 7.41
N ARG A 168 -27.69 -23.23 8.51
CA ARG A 168 -28.86 -22.41 8.89
C ARG A 168 -29.04 -21.20 7.99
N TRP A 169 -27.94 -20.64 7.50
CA TRP A 169 -27.99 -19.55 6.51
C TRP A 169 -28.51 -20.06 5.18
N GLU A 170 -27.93 -21.12 4.65
CA GLU A 170 -28.34 -21.72 3.37
C GLU A 170 -29.83 -22.08 3.39
N GLN A 171 -30.30 -22.70 4.47
CA GLN A 171 -31.71 -23.04 4.61
C GLN A 171 -32.63 -21.81 4.69
N PHE A 172 -32.21 -20.74 5.37
CA PHE A 172 -32.99 -19.50 5.39
C PHE A 172 -33.03 -18.83 4.02
N VAL A 173 -31.91 -18.77 3.30
CA VAL A 173 -31.84 -18.18 1.96
C VAL A 173 -32.68 -18.98 0.97
N GLU A 174 -32.61 -20.32 1.04
CA GLU A 174 -33.44 -21.19 0.20
C GLU A 174 -34.94 -20.97 0.49
N ASP A 175 -35.34 -20.95 1.76
CA ASP A 175 -36.71 -20.66 2.16
C ASP A 175 -37.14 -19.25 1.72
N TRP A 176 -36.29 -18.23 1.90
CA TRP A 176 -36.57 -16.85 1.49
C TRP A 176 -36.74 -16.75 -0.03
N ASP A 177 -35.80 -17.27 -0.80
CA ASP A 177 -35.80 -17.20 -2.27
C ASP A 177 -37.01 -17.94 -2.85
N ASN A 178 -37.34 -19.13 -2.33
CA ASN A 178 -38.53 -19.87 -2.73
C ASN A 178 -39.82 -19.07 -2.46
N ASN A 179 -39.94 -18.46 -1.29
CA ASN A 179 -41.14 -17.68 -0.95
C ASN A 179 -41.20 -16.34 -1.70
N TYR A 180 -40.06 -15.67 -1.92
CA TYR A 180 -39.96 -14.44 -2.69
C TYR A 180 -40.28 -14.67 -4.16
N LYS A 181 -39.82 -15.77 -4.77
CA LYS A 181 -40.20 -16.17 -6.14
C LYS A 181 -41.72 -16.33 -6.28
N ASN A 182 -42.35 -17.01 -5.32
CA ASN A 182 -43.81 -17.15 -5.31
C ASN A 182 -44.52 -15.79 -5.17
N LEU A 183 -44.01 -14.90 -4.32
CA LEU A 183 -44.53 -13.55 -4.14
C LEU A 183 -44.39 -12.72 -5.44
N PHE A 184 -43.23 -12.79 -6.09
CA PHE A 184 -42.94 -12.12 -7.36
C PHE A 184 -43.89 -12.59 -8.47
N SER A 185 -44.04 -13.91 -8.66
CA SER A 185 -44.97 -14.46 -9.65
C SER A 185 -46.42 -14.08 -9.38
N ALA A 186 -46.84 -14.03 -8.11
CA ALA A 186 -48.17 -13.55 -7.74
C ALA A 186 -48.35 -12.06 -8.07
N ARG A 187 -47.34 -11.23 -7.80
CA ARG A 187 -47.33 -9.79 -8.12
C ARG A 187 -47.42 -9.55 -9.62
N GLU A 188 -46.66 -10.28 -10.44
CA GLU A 188 -46.76 -10.18 -11.91
C GLU A 188 -48.14 -10.58 -12.41
N ALA A 189 -48.71 -11.67 -11.88
CA ALA A 189 -50.08 -12.08 -12.21
C ALA A 189 -51.10 -10.98 -11.87
N ILE A 190 -51.00 -10.38 -10.68
CA ILE A 190 -51.86 -9.26 -10.25
C ILE A 190 -51.73 -8.09 -11.21
N GLN A 191 -50.52 -7.64 -11.54
CA GLN A 191 -50.30 -6.49 -12.41
C GLN A 191 -50.84 -6.73 -13.83
N ASN A 192 -50.59 -7.91 -14.39
CA ASN A 192 -51.08 -8.27 -15.73
C ASN A 192 -52.61 -8.32 -15.78
N LEU A 193 -53.23 -8.97 -14.79
CA LEU A 193 -54.69 -9.08 -14.73
C LEU A 193 -55.35 -7.73 -14.43
N ALA A 194 -54.82 -6.95 -13.49
CA ALA A 194 -55.32 -5.61 -13.16
C ALA A 194 -55.19 -4.65 -14.35
N GLY A 195 -54.07 -4.71 -15.08
CA GLY A 195 -53.86 -3.95 -16.30
C GLY A 195 -54.89 -4.27 -17.39
N SER A 196 -55.27 -5.55 -17.53
CA SER A 196 -56.28 -5.97 -18.52
C SER A 196 -57.70 -5.44 -18.25
N ILE A 197 -57.99 -5.02 -17.01
CA ILE A 197 -59.24 -4.38 -16.59
C ILE A 197 -59.07 -2.87 -16.31
N ASN A 198 -58.01 -2.25 -16.84
CA ASN A 198 -57.69 -0.84 -16.71
C ASN A 198 -57.49 -0.34 -15.26
N ASN A 199 -56.93 -1.17 -14.37
CA ASN A 199 -56.51 -0.79 -13.01
C ASN A 199 -57.57 0.01 -12.23
N PRO A 200 -58.76 -0.58 -11.96
CA PRO A 200 -59.86 0.12 -11.29
C PRO A 200 -59.43 0.65 -9.90
N PRO A 201 -60.08 1.69 -9.36
CA PRO A 201 -59.78 2.18 -8.03
C PRO A 201 -60.11 1.15 -6.94
N LEU A 202 -61.20 0.39 -7.10
CA LEU A 202 -61.69 -0.63 -6.16
C LEU A 202 -62.24 -1.83 -6.95
N LEU A 203 -61.79 -3.04 -6.62
CA LEU A 203 -62.23 -4.28 -7.24
C LEU A 203 -63.66 -4.64 -6.85
N GLY A 204 -64.05 -4.43 -5.58
CA GLY A 204 -65.40 -4.69 -5.12
C GLY A 204 -66.45 -3.82 -5.82
N LYS A 205 -66.11 -2.55 -6.08
CA LYS A 205 -66.97 -1.64 -6.85
C LYS A 205 -67.04 -2.04 -8.33
N LEU A 206 -65.92 -2.43 -8.92
CA LEU A 206 -65.92 -2.94 -10.29
C LEU A 206 -66.78 -4.20 -10.40
N TRP A 207 -66.61 -5.15 -9.48
CA TRP A 207 -67.42 -6.37 -9.42
C TRP A 207 -68.91 -6.07 -9.30
N ALA A 208 -69.33 -5.16 -8.41
CA ALA A 208 -70.74 -4.80 -8.28
C ALA A 208 -71.34 -4.29 -9.61
N ASN A 209 -70.60 -3.47 -10.35
CA ASN A 209 -71.05 -2.95 -11.65
C ASN A 209 -71.05 -4.05 -12.73
N VAL A 210 -69.94 -4.80 -12.83
CA VAL A 210 -69.76 -5.86 -13.82
C VAL A 210 -70.74 -7.00 -13.59
N ALA A 211 -70.98 -7.40 -12.35
CA ALA A 211 -71.92 -8.46 -11.99
C ALA A 211 -73.36 -8.05 -12.30
N VAL A 212 -73.78 -6.82 -12.00
CA VAL A 212 -75.13 -6.33 -12.35
C VAL A 212 -75.32 -6.26 -13.86
N SER A 213 -74.36 -5.66 -14.58
CA SER A 213 -74.39 -5.54 -16.05
C SER A 213 -74.42 -6.92 -16.71
N THR A 214 -73.54 -7.82 -16.27
CA THR A 214 -73.46 -9.20 -16.77
C THR A 214 -74.70 -10.00 -16.41
N LEU A 215 -75.27 -9.83 -15.21
CA LEU A 215 -76.49 -10.51 -14.80
C LEU A 215 -77.68 -10.04 -15.63
N GLN A 216 -77.76 -8.75 -15.94
CA GLN A 216 -78.78 -8.22 -16.83
C GLN A 216 -78.65 -8.81 -18.24
N ASP A 217 -77.43 -8.85 -18.79
CA ASP A 217 -77.15 -9.53 -20.05
C ASP A 217 -77.57 -11.01 -19.97
N VAL A 218 -77.09 -11.79 -19.01
CA VAL A 218 -77.43 -13.21 -18.85
C VAL A 218 -78.94 -13.39 -18.72
N ASN A 219 -79.62 -12.56 -17.94
CA ASN A 219 -81.07 -12.59 -17.78
C ASN A 219 -81.79 -12.36 -19.11
N ASP A 220 -81.45 -11.29 -19.83
CA ASP A 220 -82.10 -10.94 -21.09
C ASP A 220 -81.94 -12.05 -22.15
N HIS A 221 -80.78 -12.73 -22.15
CA HIS A 221 -80.48 -13.79 -23.13
C HIS A 221 -81.08 -15.15 -22.76
N TYR A 222 -81.01 -15.57 -21.49
CA TYR A 222 -81.63 -16.83 -21.06
C TYR A 222 -83.16 -16.72 -21.02
N GLN A 223 -83.72 -15.61 -20.57
CA GLN A 223 -85.18 -15.43 -20.53
C GLN A 223 -85.80 -15.46 -21.93
N LEU A 224 -85.08 -14.99 -22.96
CA LEU A 224 -85.51 -15.15 -24.35
C LEU A 224 -85.74 -16.63 -24.69
N LEU A 225 -84.72 -17.48 -24.56
CA LEU A 225 -84.83 -18.91 -24.89
C LEU A 225 -85.81 -19.66 -23.97
N LEU A 226 -85.81 -19.33 -22.67
CA LEU A 226 -86.73 -19.91 -21.70
C LEU A 226 -88.19 -19.52 -22.01
N SER A 227 -88.46 -18.31 -22.49
CA SER A 227 -89.80 -17.87 -22.88
C SER A 227 -90.36 -18.67 -24.06
N GLU A 228 -89.52 -18.99 -25.05
CA GLU A 228 -89.90 -19.84 -26.19
C GLU A 228 -90.25 -21.27 -25.74
N LEU A 229 -89.59 -21.76 -24.69
CA LEU A 229 -89.82 -23.06 -24.07
C LEU A 229 -90.97 -23.07 -23.04
N ASN A 230 -91.54 -21.91 -22.70
CA ASN A 230 -92.62 -21.75 -21.72
C ASN A 230 -94.02 -21.67 -22.38
N THR A 231 -94.20 -22.32 -23.52
CA THR A 231 -95.49 -22.39 -24.22
C THR A 231 -96.22 -23.70 -23.89
N GLU A 232 -97.56 -23.68 -23.88
CA GLU A 232 -98.38 -24.90 -23.68
C GLU A 232 -98.04 -26.03 -24.65
N LYS A 233 -97.49 -25.68 -25.82
CA LYS A 233 -97.08 -26.62 -26.85
C LYS A 233 -95.70 -27.22 -26.56
N ALA A 234 -94.72 -26.41 -26.15
CA ALA A 234 -93.41 -26.90 -25.74
C ALA A 234 -93.50 -27.83 -24.52
N ALA A 235 -94.42 -27.57 -23.59
CA ALA A 235 -94.68 -28.39 -22.41
C ALA A 235 -95.15 -29.82 -22.72
N LYS A 236 -95.62 -30.10 -23.94
CA LYS A 236 -96.05 -31.44 -24.39
C LYS A 236 -94.90 -32.30 -24.94
N SER A 237 -93.70 -31.73 -25.13
CA SER A 237 -92.52 -32.45 -25.62
C SER A 237 -91.53 -32.72 -24.49
N GLU A 238 -91.30 -33.99 -24.16
CA GLU A 238 -90.35 -34.40 -23.09
C GLU A 238 -88.91 -33.92 -23.37
N PHE A 239 -88.46 -33.97 -24.63
CA PHE A 239 -87.16 -33.45 -25.06
C PHE A 239 -87.01 -31.93 -24.79
N LEU A 240 -88.02 -31.12 -25.13
CA LEU A 240 -87.96 -29.67 -24.91
C LEU A 240 -88.03 -29.32 -23.41
N VAL A 241 -88.74 -30.11 -22.61
CA VAL A 241 -88.73 -30.00 -21.15
C VAL A 241 -87.33 -30.28 -20.59
N GLU A 242 -86.60 -31.26 -21.13
CA GLU A 242 -85.21 -31.53 -20.76
C GLU A 242 -84.26 -30.39 -21.17
N MET A 243 -84.40 -29.85 -22.38
CA MET A 243 -83.61 -28.68 -22.83
C MET A 243 -83.87 -27.45 -21.96
N ARG A 244 -85.14 -27.22 -21.57
CA ARG A 244 -85.51 -26.18 -20.61
C ARG A 244 -84.82 -26.40 -19.26
N LYS A 245 -84.86 -27.60 -18.70
CA LYS A 245 -84.17 -27.92 -17.44
C LYS A 245 -82.66 -27.65 -17.53
N ARG A 246 -82.02 -27.97 -18.66
CA ARG A 246 -80.59 -27.68 -18.87
C ARG A 246 -80.28 -26.18 -18.94
N LEU A 247 -81.13 -25.41 -19.61
CA LEU A 247 -81.01 -23.94 -19.63
C LEU A 247 -81.27 -23.34 -18.25
N GLU A 248 -82.32 -23.76 -17.54
CA GLU A 248 -82.64 -23.32 -16.18
C GLU A 248 -81.53 -23.66 -15.18
N ALA A 249 -80.95 -24.86 -15.27
CA ALA A 249 -79.84 -25.28 -14.42
C ALA A 249 -78.59 -24.43 -14.65
N ASN A 250 -78.18 -24.21 -15.91
CA ASN A 250 -76.99 -23.40 -16.20
C ASN A 250 -77.22 -21.91 -15.89
N TYR A 251 -78.43 -21.40 -16.15
CA TYR A 251 -78.85 -20.06 -15.76
C TYR A 251 -78.76 -19.86 -14.24
N GLY A 252 -79.25 -20.83 -13.46
CA GLY A 252 -79.13 -20.83 -12.01
C GLY A 252 -77.68 -20.78 -11.56
N VAL A 253 -76.81 -21.62 -12.12
CA VAL A 253 -75.36 -21.63 -11.80
C VAL A 253 -74.71 -20.28 -12.08
N ILE A 254 -74.98 -19.66 -13.23
CA ILE A 254 -74.38 -18.35 -13.58
C ILE A 254 -74.94 -17.24 -12.69
N THR A 255 -76.24 -17.27 -12.40
CA THR A 255 -76.89 -16.28 -11.53
C THR A 255 -76.36 -16.37 -10.11
N ASP A 256 -76.28 -17.58 -9.54
CA ASP A 256 -75.72 -17.82 -8.21
C ASP A 256 -74.26 -17.38 -8.13
N ARG A 257 -73.48 -17.61 -9.19
CA ARG A 257 -72.09 -17.13 -9.30
C ARG A 257 -71.99 -15.60 -9.26
N LEU A 258 -72.85 -14.88 -9.97
CA LEU A 258 -72.81 -13.41 -10.07
C LEU A 258 -73.39 -12.70 -8.84
N VAL A 259 -74.39 -13.31 -8.19
CA VAL A 259 -75.05 -12.76 -6.98
C VAL A 259 -74.36 -13.21 -5.69
N ASN A 260 -73.26 -13.97 -5.78
CA ASN A 260 -72.51 -14.49 -4.64
C ASN A 260 -71.99 -13.35 -3.73
N SER A 261 -72.65 -13.17 -2.57
CA SER A 261 -72.29 -12.16 -1.59
C SER A 261 -70.94 -12.44 -0.92
N GLN A 262 -70.58 -13.71 -0.73
CA GLN A 262 -69.29 -14.09 -0.15
C GLN A 262 -68.12 -13.65 -1.04
N PHE A 263 -68.23 -13.84 -2.36
CA PHE A 263 -67.19 -13.40 -3.28
C PHE A 263 -67.05 -11.87 -3.30
N ALA A 264 -68.16 -11.13 -3.23
CA ALA A 264 -68.13 -9.68 -3.12
C ALA A 264 -67.46 -9.20 -1.81
N ASP A 265 -67.71 -9.89 -0.69
CA ASP A 265 -67.06 -9.62 0.59
C ASP A 265 -65.55 -9.92 0.55
N GLU A 266 -65.13 -11.00 -0.11
CA GLU A 266 -63.73 -11.33 -0.34
C GLU A 266 -63.01 -10.22 -1.13
N LEU A 267 -63.63 -9.69 -2.18
CA LEU A 267 -63.07 -8.58 -2.97
C LEU A 267 -62.97 -7.29 -2.16
N ARG A 268 -63.95 -7.00 -1.29
CA ARG A 268 -63.89 -5.85 -0.37
C ARG A 268 -62.71 -5.98 0.60
N LEU A 269 -62.48 -7.17 1.15
CA LEU A 269 -61.32 -7.43 2.00
C LEU A 269 -60.00 -7.29 1.21
N ILE A 270 -59.97 -7.69 -0.05
CA ILE A 270 -58.81 -7.47 -0.93
C ILE A 270 -58.55 -5.98 -1.14
N ASP A 271 -59.60 -5.20 -1.41
CA ASP A 271 -59.49 -3.74 -1.53
C ASP A 271 -58.90 -3.12 -0.26
N GLU A 272 -59.39 -3.50 0.91
CA GLU A 272 -58.91 -2.97 2.19
C GLU A 272 -57.47 -3.40 2.54
N ARG A 273 -57.07 -4.63 2.22
CA ARG A 273 -55.79 -5.21 2.70
C ARG A 273 -54.66 -5.15 1.68
N PHE A 274 -54.97 -5.12 0.39
CA PHE A 274 -53.98 -5.25 -0.69
C PHE A 274 -54.13 -4.16 -1.76
N TYR A 275 -55.34 -3.84 -2.17
CA TYR A 275 -55.57 -3.06 -3.40
C TYR A 275 -55.88 -1.58 -3.17
N ALA A 276 -55.99 -1.09 -1.93
CA ALA A 276 -56.14 0.34 -1.68
C ALA A 276 -54.89 1.12 -2.17
N GLN A 277 -55.11 2.31 -2.72
CA GLN A 277 -54.04 3.24 -3.09
C GLN A 277 -53.49 3.95 -1.86
N VAL A 278 -52.18 4.16 -1.84
CA VAL A 278 -51.49 4.95 -0.82
C VAL A 278 -50.96 6.23 -1.47
N ARG A 279 -51.51 7.39 -1.05
CA ARG A 279 -51.10 8.74 -1.48
C ARG A 279 -50.95 8.88 -3.01
N ASP A 280 -51.90 8.33 -3.76
CA ASP A 280 -51.98 8.39 -5.23
C ASP A 280 -50.76 7.81 -5.99
N LYS A 281 -49.91 7.00 -5.33
CA LYS A 281 -48.77 6.32 -5.94
C LYS A 281 -49.08 4.85 -6.19
N ASP A 282 -48.72 4.02 -5.21
CA ASP A 282 -48.72 2.56 -5.29
C ASP A 282 -49.85 1.97 -4.45
N ARG A 283 -50.21 0.73 -4.78
CA ARG A 283 -51.19 -0.08 -4.05
C ARG A 283 -50.53 -0.69 -2.82
N LEU A 284 -51.30 -0.99 -1.77
CA LEU A 284 -50.75 -1.56 -0.52
C LEU A 284 -49.87 -2.79 -0.76
N TYR A 285 -50.27 -3.72 -1.62
CA TYR A 285 -49.49 -4.93 -1.92
C TYR A 285 -48.16 -4.62 -2.63
N GLU A 286 -48.13 -3.60 -3.49
CA GLU A 286 -46.94 -3.23 -4.27
C GLU A 286 -45.88 -2.60 -3.36
N ILE A 287 -46.30 -1.75 -2.39
CA ILE A 287 -45.39 -1.19 -1.38
C ILE A 287 -44.76 -2.30 -0.54
N ARG A 288 -45.55 -3.30 -0.11
CA ARG A 288 -45.00 -4.45 0.64
C ARG A 288 -44.05 -5.28 -0.22
N PHE A 289 -44.42 -5.55 -1.47
CA PHE A 289 -43.53 -6.22 -2.42
C PHE A 289 -42.20 -5.46 -2.59
N GLN A 290 -42.22 -4.14 -2.72
CA GLN A 290 -41.01 -3.32 -2.80
C GLN A 290 -40.13 -3.45 -1.55
N MET A 291 -40.71 -3.52 -0.34
CA MET A 291 -39.94 -3.78 0.89
C MET A 291 -39.20 -5.12 0.81
N TYR A 292 -39.89 -6.19 0.44
CA TYR A 292 -39.27 -7.51 0.29
C TYR A 292 -38.21 -7.53 -0.84
N SER A 293 -38.46 -6.82 -1.94
CA SER A 293 -37.50 -6.68 -3.04
C SER A 293 -36.20 -6.01 -2.60
N LYS A 294 -36.29 -4.93 -1.81
CA LYS A 294 -35.10 -4.26 -1.25
C LYS A 294 -34.30 -5.13 -0.31
N CYS A 295 -34.98 -6.00 0.44
CA CYS A 295 -34.31 -7.02 1.22
C CYS A 295 -33.66 -8.09 0.32
N ASN A 296 -34.37 -8.54 -0.72
CA ASN A 296 -33.91 -9.58 -1.64
C ASN A 296 -32.64 -9.19 -2.41
N GLU A 297 -32.51 -7.91 -2.79
CA GLU A 297 -31.34 -7.36 -3.48
C GLU A 297 -30.02 -7.54 -2.69
N GLN A 298 -30.08 -7.73 -1.37
CA GLN A 298 -28.89 -7.90 -0.52
C GLN A 298 -28.38 -9.34 -0.41
N PHE A 299 -29.14 -10.34 -0.91
CA PHE A 299 -28.72 -11.74 -0.95
C PHE A 299 -27.83 -12.00 -2.17
N VAL A 300 -26.64 -11.39 -2.19
CA VAL A 300 -25.68 -11.48 -3.32
C VAL A 300 -24.69 -12.63 -3.11
N GLU A 301 -24.24 -13.24 -4.22
CA GLU A 301 -23.14 -14.21 -4.20
C GLU A 301 -21.84 -13.61 -3.67
N THR A 302 -21.22 -14.34 -2.75
CA THR A 302 -19.93 -14.00 -2.17
C THR A 302 -18.79 -14.40 -3.10
N ARG A 303 -17.88 -13.47 -3.39
CA ARG A 303 -16.62 -13.75 -4.09
C ARG A 303 -15.43 -13.70 -3.13
N ALA A 304 -14.27 -14.17 -3.59
CA ALA A 304 -13.03 -14.02 -2.84
C ALA A 304 -12.53 -12.56 -2.89
N TYR A 305 -12.03 -12.05 -1.77
CA TYR A 305 -11.46 -10.69 -1.66
C TYR A 305 -9.99 -10.74 -1.25
N ALA A 306 -9.15 -10.07 -2.02
CA ALA A 306 -7.76 -9.82 -1.65
C ALA A 306 -7.68 -8.79 -0.51
N LEU A 307 -6.56 -8.76 0.20
CA LEU A 307 -6.42 -7.95 1.42
C LEU A 307 -6.59 -6.44 1.19
N ASN A 308 -6.08 -5.93 0.06
CA ASN A 308 -6.23 -4.53 -0.36
C ASN A 308 -7.68 -4.16 -0.75
N GLU A 309 -8.55 -5.14 -1.02
CA GLU A 309 -9.96 -4.89 -1.31
C GLU A 309 -10.85 -4.91 -0.06
N VAL A 310 -10.36 -5.43 1.08
CA VAL A 310 -11.15 -5.73 2.28
C VAL A 310 -11.94 -4.53 2.77
N ARG A 311 -11.28 -3.38 2.93
CA ARG A 311 -11.91 -2.16 3.44
C ARG A 311 -13.10 -1.75 2.57
N SER A 312 -12.87 -1.71 1.26
CA SER A 312 -13.90 -1.38 0.28
C SER A 312 -15.02 -2.42 0.22
N ALA A 313 -14.69 -3.70 0.39
CA ALA A 313 -15.67 -4.79 0.38
C ALA A 313 -16.60 -4.75 1.61
N ILE A 314 -16.05 -4.52 2.80
CA ILE A 314 -16.80 -4.37 4.04
C ILE A 314 -17.69 -3.13 3.98
N GLN A 315 -17.15 -2.01 3.49
CA GLN A 315 -17.91 -0.78 3.31
C GLN A 315 -19.11 -1.00 2.37
N LYS A 316 -18.92 -1.71 1.24
CA LYS A 316 -20.02 -2.03 0.31
C LYS A 316 -21.12 -2.89 0.96
N VAL A 317 -20.75 -3.85 1.81
CA VAL A 317 -21.73 -4.69 2.54
C VAL A 317 -22.53 -3.83 3.51
N ASP A 318 -21.86 -2.97 4.28
CA ASP A 318 -22.51 -2.09 5.24
C ASP A 318 -23.40 -1.03 4.56
N ASP A 319 -22.91 -0.41 3.49
CA ASP A 319 -23.66 0.60 2.72
C ASP A 319 -24.89 0.00 2.03
N GLY A 320 -24.77 -1.15 1.37
CA GLY A 320 -25.91 -1.80 0.71
C GLY A 320 -27.04 -2.14 1.68
N VAL A 321 -26.69 -2.63 2.87
CA VAL A 321 -27.67 -2.91 3.93
C VAL A 321 -28.25 -1.62 4.52
N GLY A 322 -27.43 -0.58 4.68
CA GLY A 322 -27.87 0.75 5.12
C GLY A 322 -28.91 1.36 4.17
N GLU A 323 -28.59 1.41 2.88
CA GLU A 323 -29.48 1.91 1.82
C GLU A 323 -30.80 1.13 1.75
N ALA A 324 -30.74 -0.20 1.92
CA ALA A 324 -31.94 -1.05 1.97
C ALA A 324 -32.81 -0.73 3.20
N ARG A 325 -32.21 -0.55 4.39
CA ARG A 325 -32.93 -0.17 5.62
C ARG A 325 -33.60 1.20 5.49
N ASP A 326 -32.90 2.17 4.93
CA ASP A 326 -33.44 3.52 4.70
C ASP A 326 -34.60 3.48 3.70
N SER A 327 -34.45 2.71 2.63
CA SER A 327 -35.52 2.51 1.63
C SER A 327 -36.77 1.87 2.25
N ILE A 328 -36.62 0.80 3.03
CA ILE A 328 -37.74 0.12 3.71
C ILE A 328 -38.40 1.07 4.72
N SER A 329 -37.62 1.84 5.47
CA SER A 329 -38.13 2.84 6.41
C SER A 329 -38.94 3.93 5.70
N GLY A 330 -38.46 4.39 4.54
CA GLY A 330 -39.19 5.33 3.68
C GLY A 330 -40.51 4.76 3.17
N LEU A 331 -40.55 3.48 2.79
CA LEU A 331 -41.77 2.78 2.39
C LEU A 331 -42.76 2.62 3.55
N LEU A 332 -42.27 2.30 4.75
CA LEU A 332 -43.10 2.19 5.96
C LEU A 332 -43.75 3.54 6.32
N ALA A 333 -43.03 4.64 6.15
CA ALA A 333 -43.51 6.00 6.42
C ALA A 333 -44.66 6.45 5.50
N LEU A 334 -44.89 5.77 4.37
CA LEU A 334 -46.03 6.07 3.49
C LEU A 334 -47.37 5.82 4.18
N ALA A 335 -47.48 4.75 4.98
CA ALA A 335 -48.69 4.37 5.71
C ALA A 335 -48.34 3.66 7.04
N PRO A 336 -47.86 4.38 8.07
CA PRO A 336 -47.33 3.78 9.29
C PRO A 336 -48.37 3.09 10.17
N THR A 337 -49.67 3.39 9.96
CA THR A 337 -50.78 2.77 10.68
C THR A 337 -51.22 1.43 10.08
N VAL A 338 -50.71 1.04 8.91
CA VAL A 338 -51.03 -0.26 8.29
C VAL A 338 -50.22 -1.34 8.98
N TYR A 339 -50.89 -2.18 9.78
CA TYR A 339 -50.24 -3.22 10.59
C TYR A 339 -49.33 -4.16 9.74
N ARG A 340 -49.79 -4.58 8.56
CA ARG A 340 -49.01 -5.40 7.62
C ARG A 340 -47.72 -4.73 7.12
N PHE A 341 -47.65 -3.39 7.04
CA PHE A 341 -46.40 -2.70 6.67
C PHE A 341 -45.36 -2.83 7.78
N LYS A 342 -45.80 -2.75 9.03
CA LYS A 342 -44.93 -2.97 10.18
C LYS A 342 -44.41 -4.41 10.21
N GLU A 343 -45.29 -5.40 10.00
CA GLU A 343 -44.87 -6.81 9.90
C GLU A 343 -43.83 -7.03 8.79
N ALA A 344 -44.08 -6.49 7.59
CA ALA A 344 -43.16 -6.57 6.46
C ALA A 344 -41.81 -5.89 6.75
N ALA A 345 -41.82 -4.68 7.31
CA ALA A 345 -40.61 -3.96 7.69
C ALA A 345 -39.83 -4.71 8.79
N ASP A 346 -40.52 -5.29 9.77
CA ASP A 346 -39.90 -6.04 10.86
C ASP A 346 -39.18 -7.29 10.35
N ILE A 347 -39.82 -8.11 9.49
CA ILE A 347 -39.14 -9.28 8.90
C ILE A 347 -37.98 -8.84 8.01
N CYS A 348 -38.13 -7.78 7.20
CA CYS A 348 -37.03 -7.29 6.38
C CYS A 348 -35.87 -6.77 7.23
N GLY A 349 -36.13 -6.15 8.38
CA GLY A 349 -35.10 -5.73 9.32
C GLY A 349 -34.29 -6.91 9.87
N VAL A 350 -34.95 -8.01 10.22
CA VAL A 350 -34.30 -9.27 10.63
C VAL A 350 -33.53 -9.88 9.45
N ALA A 351 -34.20 -10.00 8.30
CA ALA A 351 -33.66 -10.64 7.10
C ALA A 351 -32.45 -9.88 6.56
N LEU A 352 -32.36 -8.56 6.68
CA LEU A 352 -31.20 -7.75 6.27
C LEU A 352 -29.99 -7.89 7.21
N GLY A 353 -30.19 -8.26 8.47
CA GLY A 353 -29.08 -8.53 9.39
C GLY A 353 -28.25 -9.76 8.98
N LEU A 354 -28.89 -10.71 8.30
CA LEU A 354 -28.30 -11.98 7.92
C LEU A 354 -27.34 -11.90 6.70
N PRO A 355 -27.68 -11.28 5.55
CA PRO A 355 -26.75 -11.06 4.45
C PRO A 355 -25.63 -10.11 4.88
N GLN A 356 -25.87 -9.16 5.79
CA GLN A 356 -24.80 -8.35 6.39
C GLN A 356 -23.78 -9.25 7.11
N GLN A 357 -24.24 -10.09 8.04
CA GLN A 357 -23.36 -11.00 8.78
C GLN A 357 -22.66 -12.00 7.86
N ARG A 358 -23.37 -12.58 6.88
CA ARG A 358 -22.79 -13.53 5.91
C ARG A 358 -21.76 -12.85 5.01
N GLY A 359 -22.06 -11.65 4.50
CA GLY A 359 -21.16 -10.87 3.66
C GLY A 359 -19.86 -10.54 4.40
N LEU A 360 -19.98 -10.02 5.63
CA LEU A 360 -18.83 -9.74 6.49
C LEU A 360 -18.03 -11.01 6.80
N PHE A 361 -18.71 -12.11 7.14
CA PHE A 361 -18.07 -13.40 7.38
C PHE A 361 -17.29 -13.89 6.15
N SER A 362 -17.88 -13.82 4.96
CA SER A 362 -17.24 -14.27 3.73
C SER A 362 -16.06 -13.40 3.33
N VAL A 363 -16.14 -12.08 3.52
CA VAL A 363 -14.99 -11.20 3.31
C VAL A 363 -13.87 -11.63 4.25
N VAL A 364 -14.16 -11.77 5.55
CA VAL A 364 -13.16 -12.19 6.55
C VAL A 364 -12.56 -13.56 6.23
N ASP A 365 -13.38 -14.58 5.98
CA ASP A 365 -12.92 -15.94 5.70
C ASP A 365 -12.08 -16.03 4.42
N SER A 366 -12.55 -15.42 3.33
CA SER A 366 -11.81 -15.43 2.07
C SER A 366 -10.49 -14.67 2.17
N SER A 367 -10.51 -13.49 2.80
CA SER A 367 -9.31 -12.67 2.96
C SER A 367 -8.30 -13.30 3.90
N LEU A 368 -8.72 -13.95 5.00
CA LEU A 368 -7.81 -14.71 5.87
C LEU A 368 -7.21 -15.94 5.16
N LYS A 369 -7.98 -16.61 4.30
CA LYS A 369 -7.46 -17.74 3.50
C LYS A 369 -6.43 -17.29 2.46
N SER A 370 -6.63 -16.14 1.83
CA SER A 370 -5.72 -15.58 0.81
C SER A 370 -4.61 -14.70 1.40
N ALA A 371 -4.69 -14.34 2.68
CA ALA A 371 -3.69 -13.48 3.32
C ALA A 371 -2.30 -14.13 3.24
N PRO A 372 -1.29 -13.38 2.78
CA PRO A 372 0.12 -13.76 2.91
C PRO A 372 0.46 -14.35 4.28
N LYS A 373 1.20 -15.46 4.28
CA LYS A 373 1.48 -16.25 5.49
C LYS A 373 2.89 -16.08 6.03
N ASN A 374 3.69 -15.24 5.41
CA ASN A 374 5.01 -14.86 5.90
C ASN A 374 5.38 -13.47 5.38
N ILE A 375 6.43 -12.89 5.96
CA ILE A 375 6.82 -11.51 5.67
C ILE A 375 7.25 -11.29 4.21
N LYS A 376 7.84 -12.31 3.57
CA LYS A 376 8.24 -12.26 2.18
C LYS A 376 7.01 -12.19 1.28
N ASP A 377 6.02 -13.06 1.53
CA ASP A 377 4.77 -13.07 0.76
C ASP A 377 4.00 -11.74 0.89
N VAL A 378 4.03 -11.09 2.07
CA VAL A 378 3.45 -9.75 2.25
C VAL A 378 4.17 -8.75 1.34
N GLY A 379 5.51 -8.74 1.36
CA GLY A 379 6.31 -7.88 0.51
C GLY A 379 6.09 -8.14 -0.98
N ASP A 380 6.06 -9.40 -1.40
CA ASP A 380 5.83 -9.78 -2.80
C ASP A 380 4.42 -9.31 -3.25
N PHE A 381 3.41 -9.46 -2.39
CA PHE A 381 2.06 -8.96 -2.66
C PHE A 381 2.02 -7.42 -2.76
N VAL A 382 2.70 -6.69 -1.88
CA VAL A 382 2.85 -5.22 -1.96
C VAL A 382 3.49 -4.82 -3.28
N ALA A 383 4.56 -5.51 -3.67
CA ALA A 383 5.30 -5.22 -4.90
C ALA A 383 4.48 -5.48 -6.17
N GLU A 384 3.59 -6.46 -6.16
CA GLU A 384 2.67 -6.75 -7.26
C GLU A 384 1.54 -5.72 -7.41
N GLN A 385 1.05 -5.19 -6.30
CA GLN A 385 -0.05 -4.20 -6.29
C GLN A 385 0.44 -2.75 -6.42
N GLY A 386 1.71 -2.50 -6.07
CA GLY A 386 2.33 -1.19 -6.01
C GLY A 386 2.29 -0.41 -7.32
N LYS A 387 1.97 0.88 -7.21
CA LYS A 387 1.92 1.84 -8.33
C LYS A 387 2.65 3.13 -8.03
N TRP A 388 3.40 3.18 -6.93
CA TRP A 388 4.16 4.35 -6.53
C TRP A 388 5.11 4.78 -7.64
N ASP A 389 5.24 6.09 -7.82
CA ASP A 389 6.25 6.65 -8.71
C ASP A 389 7.61 6.66 -8.00
N TRP A 390 8.47 5.73 -8.42
CA TRP A 390 9.84 5.62 -7.91
C TRP A 390 10.82 6.61 -8.57
N SER A 391 10.32 7.53 -9.42
CA SER A 391 11.13 8.61 -9.97
C SER A 391 11.62 9.51 -8.83
N GLY A 392 12.95 9.58 -8.67
CA GLY A 392 13.61 10.27 -7.55
C GLY A 392 14.47 9.37 -6.66
N LEU A 393 14.33 8.03 -6.77
CA LEU A 393 15.20 7.08 -6.07
C LEU A 393 16.16 6.36 -7.03
N PRO A 394 17.44 6.19 -6.67
CA PRO A 394 18.39 5.35 -7.40
C PRO A 394 17.91 3.88 -7.53
N SER A 395 18.12 3.28 -8.70
CA SER A 395 17.62 1.92 -8.99
C SER A 395 18.19 0.83 -8.08
N ASN A 396 19.36 1.05 -7.49
CA ASN A 396 20.02 0.12 -6.57
C ASN A 396 19.42 0.11 -5.16
N ILE A 397 18.56 1.08 -4.81
CA ILE A 397 17.91 1.15 -3.50
C ILE A 397 16.41 0.91 -3.55
N ILE A 398 15.81 0.85 -4.75
CA ILE A 398 14.38 0.60 -4.92
C ILE A 398 14.04 -0.82 -4.47
N ASP A 399 13.17 -0.92 -3.47
CA ASP A 399 12.56 -2.18 -3.04
C ASP A 399 11.04 -2.04 -3.06
N ARG A 400 10.42 -2.59 -4.12
CA ARG A 400 8.98 -2.48 -4.36
C ARG A 400 8.12 -3.17 -3.30
N ARG A 401 8.72 -3.99 -2.44
CA ARG A 401 8.03 -4.64 -1.31
C ARG A 401 7.59 -3.64 -0.24
N TYR A 402 8.04 -2.39 -0.33
CA TYR A 402 7.68 -1.29 0.57
C TYR A 402 7.01 -0.12 -0.19
N ASP A 403 6.25 -0.41 -1.24
CA ASP A 403 5.42 0.59 -1.93
C ASP A 403 4.44 1.27 -0.94
N PRO A 404 4.40 2.61 -0.83
CA PRO A 404 3.58 3.29 0.17
C PRO A 404 2.08 3.09 0.05
N GLU A 405 1.53 3.20 -1.16
CA GLU A 405 0.09 3.11 -1.38
C GLU A 405 -0.40 1.68 -1.12
N ALA A 406 0.30 0.69 -1.69
CA ALA A 406 -0.05 -0.71 -1.49
C ALA A 406 0.14 -1.16 -0.04
N ALA A 407 1.18 -0.69 0.66
CA ALA A 407 1.39 -0.98 2.07
C ALA A 407 0.27 -0.42 2.96
N GLU A 408 -0.18 0.82 2.71
CA GLU A 408 -1.30 1.42 3.44
C GLU A 408 -2.60 0.62 3.25
N ASP A 409 -2.93 0.27 2.01
CA ASP A 409 -4.13 -0.50 1.67
C ASP A 409 -4.17 -1.86 2.39
N ILE A 410 -3.03 -2.55 2.44
CA ILE A 410 -2.89 -3.86 3.08
C ILE A 410 -3.04 -3.75 4.59
N LEU A 411 -2.37 -2.79 5.22
CA LEU A 411 -2.44 -2.60 6.68
C LEU A 411 -3.79 -2.07 7.14
N SER A 412 -4.40 -1.19 6.34
CA SER A 412 -5.79 -0.75 6.53
C SER A 412 -6.76 -1.91 6.40
N GLY A 413 -6.57 -2.76 5.39
CA GLY A 413 -7.32 -4.01 5.20
C GLY A 413 -7.19 -4.94 6.41
N TRP A 414 -5.97 -5.16 6.91
CA TRP A 414 -5.72 -6.01 8.08
C TRP A 414 -6.38 -5.48 9.36
N ASN A 415 -6.27 -4.18 9.63
CA ASN A 415 -6.96 -3.55 10.76
C ASN A 415 -8.48 -3.64 10.62
N THR A 416 -9.02 -3.47 9.40
CA THR A 416 -10.45 -3.61 9.14
C THR A 416 -10.92 -5.05 9.38
N LEU A 417 -10.10 -6.06 9.03
CA LEU A 417 -10.38 -7.46 9.38
C LEU A 417 -10.47 -7.66 10.90
N ARG A 418 -9.51 -7.13 11.66
CA ARG A 418 -9.51 -7.20 13.13
C ARG A 418 -10.80 -6.65 13.72
N ASP A 419 -11.20 -5.45 13.29
CA ASP A 419 -12.36 -4.77 13.84
C ASP A 419 -13.67 -5.49 13.41
N THR A 420 -13.69 -6.06 12.21
CA THR A 420 -14.83 -6.84 11.69
C THR A 420 -14.95 -8.22 12.35
N LEU A 421 -13.84 -8.86 12.69
CA LEU A 421 -13.80 -10.10 13.49
C LEU A 421 -14.48 -9.95 14.86
N GLN A 422 -14.56 -8.72 15.41
CA GLN A 422 -15.29 -8.44 16.64
C GLN A 422 -16.80 -8.24 16.41
N ARG A 423 -17.21 -7.92 15.17
CA ARG A 423 -18.62 -7.68 14.77
C ARG A 423 -19.35 -8.95 14.35
N ILE A 424 -18.64 -9.98 13.92
CA ILE A 424 -19.20 -11.27 13.49
C ILE A 424 -19.20 -12.30 14.64
N PRO A 425 -20.02 -13.37 14.55
CA PRO A 425 -20.00 -14.46 15.53
C PRO A 425 -18.58 -15.02 15.73
N LYS A 426 -18.20 -15.27 16.98
CA LYS A 426 -16.85 -15.77 17.33
C LYS A 426 -16.67 -17.21 16.85
N GLU A 427 -16.09 -17.38 15.67
CA GLU A 427 -15.65 -18.68 15.17
C GLU A 427 -14.17 -18.91 15.53
N ALA A 428 -13.88 -19.98 16.27
CA ALA A 428 -12.53 -20.28 16.76
C ALA A 428 -11.49 -20.35 15.63
N ARG A 429 -11.87 -20.94 14.48
CA ARG A 429 -11.01 -21.08 13.30
C ARG A 429 -10.56 -19.74 12.72
N LEU A 430 -11.48 -18.77 12.56
CA LEU A 430 -11.15 -17.45 12.02
C LEU A 430 -10.28 -16.65 13.00
N GLN A 431 -10.57 -16.77 14.30
CA GLN A 431 -9.78 -16.13 15.36
C GLN A 431 -8.34 -16.70 15.41
N GLU A 432 -8.19 -18.01 15.24
CA GLU A 432 -6.89 -18.68 15.17
C GLU A 432 -6.12 -18.25 13.91
N GLN A 433 -6.74 -18.30 12.73
CA GLN A 433 -6.10 -17.85 11.49
C GLN A 433 -5.63 -16.39 11.55
N PHE A 434 -6.46 -15.50 12.11
CA PHE A 434 -6.06 -14.10 12.30
C PHE A 434 -4.89 -13.99 13.27
N ARG A 435 -4.97 -14.66 14.44
CA ARG A 435 -3.90 -14.62 15.46
C ARG A 435 -2.58 -15.13 14.93
N ASP A 436 -2.59 -16.25 14.20
CA ASP A 436 -1.39 -16.88 13.67
C ASP A 436 -0.70 -16.00 12.61
N ALA A 437 -1.46 -15.20 11.86
CA ALA A 437 -0.93 -14.26 10.89
C ALA A 437 -0.60 -12.88 11.48
N ASN A 438 -1.19 -12.50 12.62
CA ASN A 438 -1.10 -11.14 13.16
C ASN A 438 0.32 -10.72 13.52
N GLU A 439 1.19 -11.65 13.92
CA GLU A 439 2.60 -11.36 14.19
C GLU A 439 3.32 -10.83 12.92
N ILE A 440 3.00 -11.37 11.75
CA ILE A 440 3.60 -10.96 10.47
C ILE A 440 3.17 -9.53 10.09
N TYR A 441 1.87 -9.24 10.24
CA TYR A 441 1.31 -7.93 9.95
C TYR A 441 1.65 -6.87 11.01
N ALA A 442 2.07 -7.29 12.20
CA ALA A 442 2.66 -6.40 13.20
C ALA A 442 4.14 -6.10 12.91
N GLU A 443 4.87 -7.05 12.31
CA GLU A 443 6.28 -6.89 11.94
C GLU A 443 6.48 -6.08 10.65
N TYR A 444 5.60 -6.25 9.66
CA TYR A 444 5.72 -5.56 8.37
C TYR A 444 5.84 -4.02 8.46
N PRO A 445 5.04 -3.30 9.28
CA PRO A 445 5.23 -1.86 9.49
C PRO A 445 6.61 -1.48 10.02
N ARG A 446 7.25 -2.30 10.87
CA ARG A 446 8.61 -2.02 11.37
C ARG A 446 9.63 -2.09 10.24
N LEU A 447 9.57 -3.13 9.41
CA LEU A 447 10.46 -3.29 8.25
C LEU A 447 10.24 -2.20 7.21
N TYR A 448 8.97 -1.81 6.99
CA TYR A 448 8.62 -0.68 6.13
C TYR A 448 9.29 0.62 6.59
N ILE A 449 9.22 0.91 7.90
CA ILE A 449 9.86 2.11 8.47
C ILE A 449 11.38 2.00 8.47
N GLU A 450 11.96 0.82 8.69
CA GLU A 450 13.41 0.60 8.55
C GLU A 450 13.90 0.86 7.12
N TYR A 451 13.11 0.50 6.10
CA TYR A 451 13.42 0.83 4.72
C TYR A 451 13.35 2.34 4.47
N TRP A 452 12.20 2.97 4.74
CA TRP A 452 11.96 4.37 4.40
C TRP A 452 12.67 5.38 5.31
N LEU A 453 12.84 5.12 6.60
CA LEU A 453 13.53 6.00 7.55
C LEU A 453 14.91 5.49 8.00
N GLY A 454 15.40 4.41 7.39
CA GLY A 454 16.74 3.87 7.60
C GLY A 454 17.52 3.81 6.29
N THR A 455 17.17 2.83 5.44
CA THR A 455 17.94 2.48 4.24
C THR A 455 17.93 3.58 3.17
N VAL A 456 16.77 4.16 2.89
CA VAL A 456 16.60 5.20 1.86
C VAL A 456 17.38 6.47 2.22
N PRO A 457 17.20 7.10 3.40
CA PRO A 457 18.00 8.26 3.80
C PRO A 457 19.48 7.92 3.83
N GLU A 458 19.87 6.77 4.40
CA GLU A 458 21.29 6.40 4.51
C GLU A 458 22.00 6.41 3.15
N SER A 459 21.35 5.83 2.14
CA SER A 459 21.92 5.70 0.80
C SER A 459 21.90 7.01 0.02
N MET A 460 20.80 7.76 0.10
CA MET A 460 20.64 9.05 -0.58
C MET A 460 21.63 10.07 -0.05
N ILE A 461 21.72 10.22 1.28
CA ILE A 461 22.64 11.15 1.93
C ILE A 461 24.09 10.82 1.61
N ARG A 462 24.50 9.55 1.68
CA ARG A 462 25.88 9.16 1.30
C ARG A 462 26.22 9.57 -0.12
N SER A 463 25.28 9.37 -1.06
CA SER A 463 25.47 9.74 -2.46
C SER A 463 25.59 11.26 -2.64
N SER A 464 24.73 12.04 -1.96
CA SER A 464 24.80 13.50 -1.99
C SER A 464 26.08 14.02 -1.33
N VAL A 465 26.50 13.45 -0.20
CA VAL A 465 27.76 13.81 0.49
C VAL A 465 28.98 13.53 -0.39
N ASP A 466 29.04 12.37 -1.05
CA ASP A 466 30.15 12.04 -1.94
C ASP A 466 30.25 13.03 -3.11
N ARG A 467 29.11 13.39 -3.72
CA ARG A 467 29.04 14.41 -4.78
C ARG A 467 29.44 15.80 -4.25
N ASP A 468 28.82 16.24 -3.18
CA ASP A 468 28.96 17.61 -2.66
C ASP A 468 30.33 17.86 -2.05
N SER A 469 30.99 16.83 -1.50
CA SER A 469 32.35 16.93 -0.97
C SER A 469 33.40 17.23 -2.05
N VAL A 470 33.16 16.85 -3.31
CA VAL A 470 34.05 17.18 -4.44
C VAL A 470 33.95 18.65 -4.82
N GLU A 471 32.75 19.24 -4.71
CA GLU A 471 32.45 20.61 -5.14
C GLU A 471 32.21 21.56 -3.95
N PHE A 472 32.67 21.21 -2.74
CA PHE A 472 32.32 21.93 -1.52
C PHE A 472 32.70 23.42 -1.54
N GLN A 473 33.73 23.78 -2.31
CA GLN A 473 34.17 25.18 -2.50
C GLN A 473 33.10 26.05 -3.18
N SER A 474 32.27 25.49 -4.05
CA SER A 474 31.18 26.18 -4.76
C SER A 474 29.77 25.85 -4.23
N LEU A 475 29.65 24.90 -3.30
CA LEU A 475 28.38 24.42 -2.74
C LEU A 475 27.51 25.54 -2.15
N ILE A 476 26.24 25.60 -2.51
CA ILE A 476 25.30 26.58 -1.94
C ILE A 476 24.43 25.84 -0.93
N VAL A 477 24.52 26.24 0.35
CA VAL A 477 23.75 25.64 1.46
C VAL A 477 22.26 25.57 1.12
N ARG A 478 21.70 26.60 0.48
CA ARG A 478 20.29 26.60 0.08
C ARG A 478 19.92 25.45 -0.86
N ASN A 479 20.77 25.16 -1.85
CA ASN A 479 20.51 24.06 -2.78
C ASN A 479 20.52 22.70 -2.06
N VAL A 480 21.41 22.54 -1.07
CA VAL A 480 21.44 21.35 -0.21
C VAL A 480 20.12 21.22 0.55
N PHE A 481 19.62 22.30 1.16
CA PHE A 481 18.34 22.26 1.85
C PHE A 481 17.15 22.01 0.90
N ASP A 482 17.16 22.59 -0.30
CA ASP A 482 16.11 22.37 -1.29
C ASP A 482 16.05 20.86 -1.68
N GLU A 483 17.20 20.20 -1.86
CA GLU A 483 17.29 18.76 -2.13
C GLU A 483 16.92 17.90 -0.90
N LEU A 484 17.47 18.22 0.28
CA LEU A 484 17.24 17.42 1.48
C LEU A 484 15.80 17.52 1.97
N VAL A 485 15.25 18.72 2.09
CA VAL A 485 13.92 18.94 2.68
C VAL A 485 12.83 18.85 1.61
N GLY A 486 13.06 19.49 0.46
CA GLY A 486 12.07 19.55 -0.62
C GLY A 486 11.93 18.21 -1.33
N ASP A 487 13.04 17.62 -1.75
CA ASP A 487 13.01 16.38 -2.53
C ASP A 487 12.96 15.15 -1.61
N LEU A 488 14.00 14.92 -0.80
CA LEU A 488 14.06 13.74 0.07
C LEU A 488 13.01 13.81 1.20
N GLY A 489 12.95 14.92 1.95
CA GLY A 489 11.99 15.09 3.05
C GLY A 489 10.53 14.95 2.58
N GLY A 490 10.18 15.62 1.47
CA GLY A 490 8.86 15.50 0.86
C GLY A 490 8.53 14.09 0.34
N LEU A 491 9.52 13.35 -0.17
CA LEU A 491 9.37 11.94 -0.56
C LEU A 491 9.12 11.05 0.66
N LEU A 492 9.94 11.20 1.71
CA LEU A 492 9.82 10.43 2.96
C LEU A 492 8.49 10.70 3.67
N GLU A 493 8.04 11.96 3.69
CA GLU A 493 6.76 12.33 4.30
C GLU A 493 5.59 11.65 3.60
N LYS A 494 5.57 11.66 2.25
CA LYS A 494 4.52 10.98 1.47
C LYS A 494 4.53 9.46 1.68
N ALA A 495 5.70 8.86 1.89
CA ALA A 495 5.81 7.43 2.16
C ALA A 495 5.34 7.07 3.59
N VAL A 496 5.76 7.85 4.59
CA VAL A 496 5.59 7.49 6.01
C VAL A 496 4.25 7.94 6.59
N MET A 497 3.72 9.09 6.17
CA MET A 497 2.51 9.65 6.79
C MET A 497 1.27 8.74 6.65
N PRO A 498 0.97 8.11 5.49
CA PRO A 498 -0.20 7.23 5.35
C PRO A 498 -0.14 6.02 6.29
N ILE A 499 1.05 5.47 6.52
CA ILE A 499 1.22 4.24 7.30
C ILE A 499 1.30 4.49 8.82
N ARG A 500 1.43 5.75 9.26
CA ARG A 500 1.68 6.15 10.66
C ARG A 500 0.75 5.49 11.69
N LEU A 501 -0.53 5.33 11.35
CA LEU A 501 -1.55 4.76 12.25
C LEU A 501 -1.39 3.26 12.49
N TYR A 502 -0.56 2.58 11.69
CA TYR A 502 -0.33 1.14 11.73
C TYR A 502 1.02 0.76 12.36
N VAL A 503 1.89 1.74 12.59
CA VAL A 503 3.22 1.53 13.16
C VAL A 503 3.13 1.49 14.70
N PRO A 504 3.95 0.66 15.39
CA PRO A 504 4.03 0.67 16.85
C PRO A 504 4.35 2.05 17.44
N GLN A 505 3.73 2.42 18.56
CA GLN A 505 3.91 3.75 19.19
C GLN A 505 5.32 3.98 19.77
N ASP A 506 6.05 2.90 20.01
CA ASP A 506 7.45 2.89 20.44
C ASP A 506 8.44 3.01 19.27
N GLU A 507 7.99 3.10 18.02
CA GLU A 507 8.87 3.36 16.88
C GLU A 507 9.33 4.82 16.88
N ASP A 508 10.50 5.06 17.49
CA ASP A 508 11.04 6.40 17.69
C ASP A 508 11.54 7.07 16.40
N ARG A 509 11.79 6.31 15.32
CA ARG A 509 12.24 6.87 14.03
C ARG A 509 11.24 7.85 13.43
N ILE A 510 9.94 7.58 13.55
CA ILE A 510 8.91 8.51 13.06
C ILE A 510 8.97 9.81 13.86
N LYS A 511 9.10 9.74 15.19
CA LYS A 511 9.21 10.94 16.04
C LYS A 511 10.48 11.73 15.72
N GLN A 512 11.59 11.04 15.48
CA GLN A 512 12.85 11.65 15.07
C GLN A 512 12.73 12.35 13.71
N PHE A 513 12.12 11.68 12.73
CA PHE A 513 11.85 12.26 11.41
C PHE A 513 10.97 13.51 11.49
N GLU A 514 9.85 13.44 12.22
CA GLU A 514 8.94 14.58 12.42
C GLU A 514 9.67 15.74 13.12
N ALA A 515 10.43 15.46 14.18
CA ALA A 515 11.20 16.48 14.89
C ALA A 515 12.30 17.09 14.00
N ASN A 516 12.94 16.29 13.14
CA ASN A 516 13.97 16.75 12.22
C ASN A 516 13.38 17.64 11.11
N ILE A 517 12.24 17.25 10.52
CA ILE A 517 11.51 18.08 9.57
C ILE A 517 10.99 19.36 10.23
N ASP A 518 10.38 19.28 11.41
CA ASP A 518 9.85 20.46 12.12
C ASP A 518 10.95 21.46 12.49
N LYS A 519 12.12 20.97 12.88
CA LYS A 519 13.32 21.79 13.14
C LYS A 519 13.70 22.65 11.93
N VAL A 520 13.48 22.13 10.73
CA VAL A 520 13.87 22.74 9.47
C VAL A 520 12.69 23.47 8.79
N ASN A 521 11.43 23.17 9.13
CA ASN A 521 10.27 23.89 8.57
C ASN A 521 9.85 25.11 9.40
N ASP A 522 10.15 25.17 10.70
CA ASP A 522 9.89 26.36 11.53
C ASP A 522 10.79 27.52 11.10
N SER A 523 10.23 28.58 10.52
CA SER A 523 11.01 29.70 9.96
C SER A 523 12.06 30.30 10.90
N ARG A 524 11.79 30.36 12.21
CA ARG A 524 12.77 30.89 13.18
C ARG A 524 13.91 29.91 13.44
N LYS A 525 13.60 28.61 13.53
CA LYS A 525 14.60 27.55 13.75
C LYS A 525 15.38 27.26 12.47
N TYR A 526 14.70 27.29 11.33
CA TYR A 526 15.27 27.14 10.00
C TYR A 526 16.32 28.21 9.73
N ASP A 527 16.02 29.50 9.96
CA ASP A 527 16.99 30.58 9.75
C ASP A 527 18.24 30.40 10.63
N LYS A 528 18.04 29.95 11.87
CA LYS A 528 19.15 29.67 12.79
C LYS A 528 19.98 28.50 12.30
N PHE A 529 19.35 27.36 12.02
CA PHE A 529 20.01 26.13 11.58
C PHE A 529 20.72 26.32 10.23
N TYR A 530 20.08 27.00 9.28
CA TYR A 530 20.69 27.40 8.02
C TYR A 530 21.95 28.27 8.23
N SER A 531 21.90 29.20 9.18
CA SER A 531 23.04 30.05 9.52
C SER A 531 24.18 29.25 10.14
N GLU A 532 23.88 28.28 11.01
CA GLU A 532 24.85 27.34 11.59
C GLU A 532 25.52 26.50 10.48
N CYS A 533 24.74 25.88 9.58
CA CYS A 533 25.26 25.13 8.43
C CYS A 533 26.15 25.98 7.52
N ARG A 534 25.76 27.24 7.29
CA ARG A 534 26.54 28.18 6.49
C ARG A 534 27.85 28.58 7.17
N ALA A 535 27.84 28.78 8.49
CA ALA A 535 29.05 29.05 9.25
C ALA A 535 30.04 27.88 9.15
N VAL A 536 29.56 26.64 9.34
CA VAL A 536 30.38 25.43 9.20
C VAL A 536 30.99 25.32 7.80
N LEU A 537 30.19 25.48 6.74
CA LEU A 537 30.70 25.44 5.37
C LEU A 537 31.74 26.54 5.10
N ASN A 538 31.53 27.74 5.64
CA ASN A 538 32.50 28.84 5.51
C ASN A 538 33.79 28.54 6.27
N ASN A 539 33.72 28.01 7.49
CA ASN A 539 34.90 27.64 8.28
C ASN A 539 35.75 26.60 7.54
N TRP A 540 35.11 25.62 6.89
CA TRP A 540 35.81 24.65 6.03
C TRP A 540 36.43 25.28 4.78
N ARG A 541 35.84 26.35 4.23
CA ARG A 541 36.39 27.08 3.06
C ARG A 541 37.52 28.04 3.40
N GLU A 542 37.50 28.58 4.62
CA GLU A 542 38.54 29.48 5.12
C GLU A 542 39.84 28.73 5.46
N LEU A 543 39.79 27.40 5.57
CA LEU A 543 40.99 26.57 5.55
C LEU A 543 41.76 26.80 4.23
N SER A 544 43.07 26.99 4.35
CA SER A 544 43.95 27.28 3.21
C SER A 544 43.98 26.15 2.19
N ASP A 545 44.17 26.50 0.91
CA ASP A 545 44.53 25.52 -0.13
C ASP A 545 45.88 24.81 0.18
N ASP A 546 46.70 25.40 1.06
CA ASP A 546 47.89 24.74 1.59
C ASP A 546 47.49 23.73 2.69
N ILE A 547 47.72 22.45 2.39
CA ILE A 547 47.48 21.31 3.28
C ILE A 547 48.16 21.51 4.64
N SER A 548 49.37 22.08 4.66
CA SER A 548 50.17 22.26 5.87
C SER A 548 49.53 23.28 6.81
N ILE A 549 49.00 24.37 6.25
CA ILE A 549 48.31 25.42 7.02
C ILE A 549 46.99 24.86 7.56
N SER A 550 46.20 24.21 6.72
CA SER A 550 44.90 23.63 7.11
C SER A 550 45.04 22.55 8.18
N ARG A 551 46.01 21.65 8.02
CA ARG A 551 46.42 20.67 9.03
C ARG A 551 46.78 21.36 10.35
N MET A 552 47.56 22.44 10.31
CA MET A 552 48.00 23.13 11.51
C MET A 552 46.86 23.87 12.23
N THR A 553 45.95 24.50 11.47
CA THR A 553 44.78 25.18 12.03
C THR A 553 43.93 24.22 12.85
N LEU A 554 43.58 23.06 12.30
CA LEU A 554 42.75 22.07 13.00
C LEU A 554 43.45 21.42 14.20
N LEU A 555 44.78 21.26 14.17
CA LEU A 555 45.52 20.68 15.30
C LEU A 555 45.74 21.67 16.45
N LYS A 556 45.64 22.99 16.22
CA LYS A 556 45.84 24.02 17.24
C LYS A 556 44.60 24.32 18.09
N ILE A 557 43.41 24.00 17.59
CA ILE A 557 42.16 24.25 18.30
C ILE A 557 41.86 23.16 19.33
N LYS A 558 40.93 23.46 20.24
CA LYS A 558 40.44 22.48 21.22
C LYS A 558 39.32 21.64 20.62
N PRO A 559 39.07 20.41 21.14
CA PRO A 559 37.98 19.57 20.68
C PRO A 559 36.59 20.24 20.73
N ALA A 560 36.32 21.05 21.75
CA ALA A 560 35.05 21.78 21.87
C ALA A 560 34.87 22.80 20.74
N ASP A 561 35.91 23.57 20.43
CA ASP A 561 35.91 24.56 19.35
C ASP A 561 35.77 23.86 17.99
N TYR A 562 36.40 22.70 17.80
CA TYR A 562 36.21 21.89 16.58
C TYR A 562 34.76 21.43 16.41
N LEU A 563 34.16 20.91 17.48
CA LEU A 563 32.75 20.49 17.44
C LEU A 563 31.84 21.69 17.20
N GLU A 564 32.11 22.88 17.76
CA GLU A 564 31.29 24.06 17.52
C GLU A 564 31.42 24.59 16.08
N ASP A 565 32.66 24.73 15.58
CA ASP A 565 32.96 25.46 14.35
C ASP A 565 32.97 24.58 13.10
N TYR A 566 33.32 23.30 13.21
CA TYR A 566 33.55 22.42 12.06
C TYR A 566 32.65 21.19 12.00
N ALA A 567 32.10 20.72 13.12
CA ALA A 567 31.25 19.54 13.19
C ALA A 567 30.18 19.59 14.33
N PRO A 568 29.26 20.59 14.33
CA PRO A 568 28.31 20.79 15.44
C PRO A 568 27.09 19.87 15.42
N PHE A 569 26.96 19.05 14.38
CA PHE A 569 25.80 18.21 14.17
C PHE A 569 26.07 16.79 14.65
N ALA A 570 25.01 16.13 15.12
CA ALA A 570 25.02 14.74 15.49
C ALA A 570 23.64 14.14 15.23
N TYR A 571 23.59 12.84 14.97
CA TYR A 571 22.35 12.11 14.71
C TYR A 571 22.42 10.72 15.35
N GLN A 572 21.27 10.18 15.72
CA GLN A 572 21.13 8.83 16.30
C GLN A 572 20.56 7.83 15.29
N SER A 573 19.88 8.32 14.26
CA SER A 573 19.17 7.52 13.27
C SER A 573 19.20 8.20 11.90
N PRO A 574 19.21 7.44 10.78
CA PRO A 574 19.04 8.02 9.45
C PRO A 574 17.72 8.80 9.26
N ALA A 575 16.75 8.61 10.15
CA ALA A 575 15.52 9.41 10.20
C ALA A 575 15.80 10.90 10.43
N GLU A 576 16.92 11.25 11.08
CA GLU A 576 17.41 12.62 11.26
C GLU A 576 18.28 13.05 10.08
N PHE A 577 17.77 12.84 8.85
CA PHE A 577 18.54 12.86 7.61
C PHE A 577 19.28 14.19 7.34
N VAL A 578 18.79 15.32 7.88
CA VAL A 578 19.46 16.62 7.74
C VAL A 578 20.70 16.71 8.63
N ASP A 579 20.59 16.27 9.89
CA ASP A 579 21.73 16.24 10.80
C ASP A 579 22.73 15.15 10.37
N MET A 580 22.22 14.03 9.84
CA MET A 580 23.04 12.99 9.21
C MET A 580 23.86 13.54 8.05
N TYR A 581 23.26 14.31 7.14
CA TYR A 581 23.97 14.91 6.02
C TYR A 581 25.16 15.74 6.49
N TRP A 582 24.94 16.69 7.39
CA TRP A 582 26.01 17.59 7.81
C TRP A 582 27.10 16.86 8.60
N THR A 583 26.73 15.88 9.43
CA THR A 583 27.69 15.05 10.17
C THR A 583 28.58 14.26 9.21
N GLU A 584 27.99 13.56 8.24
CA GLU A 584 28.73 12.74 7.26
C GLU A 584 29.53 13.63 6.29
N PHE A 585 29.00 14.80 5.92
CA PHE A 585 29.70 15.78 5.07
C PHE A 585 30.97 16.32 5.73
N THR A 586 30.90 16.80 6.98
CA THR A 586 32.07 17.34 7.68
C THR A 586 33.10 16.26 7.98
N LEU A 587 32.63 15.03 8.30
CA LEU A 587 33.52 13.88 8.45
C LEU A 587 34.22 13.52 7.13
N LYS A 588 33.50 13.58 6.00
CA LYS A 588 34.07 13.36 4.66
C LYS A 588 35.13 14.39 4.32
N LEU A 589 34.87 15.68 4.58
CA LEU A 589 35.85 16.75 4.38
C LEU A 589 37.11 16.54 5.22
N LEU A 590 36.95 16.17 6.49
CA LEU A 590 38.07 15.82 7.36
C LEU A 590 38.84 14.61 6.84
N SER A 591 38.14 13.56 6.37
CA SER A 591 38.77 12.38 5.76
C SER A 591 39.60 12.77 4.54
N ILE A 592 39.06 13.59 3.63
CA ILE A 592 39.77 14.06 2.42
C ILE A 592 41.04 14.82 2.81
N LEU A 593 40.96 15.72 3.80
CA LEU A 593 42.13 16.44 4.29
C LEU A 593 43.15 15.47 4.90
N SER A 594 42.70 14.53 5.72
CA SER A 594 43.56 13.54 6.34
C SER A 594 44.24 12.64 5.31
N ASP A 595 43.53 12.20 4.27
CA ASP A 595 44.08 11.38 3.19
C ASP A 595 45.14 12.14 2.40
N LYS A 596 44.90 13.44 2.12
CA LYS A 596 45.92 14.32 1.52
C LYS A 596 47.16 14.46 2.40
N VAL A 597 46.99 14.61 3.73
CA VAL A 597 48.10 14.64 4.69
C VAL A 597 48.84 13.31 4.73
N GLN A 598 48.15 12.18 4.70
CA GLN A 598 48.76 10.84 4.64
C GLN A 598 49.55 10.65 3.34
N ASP A 599 49.01 11.09 2.19
CA ASP A 599 49.70 11.01 0.89
C ASP A 599 50.94 11.90 0.84
N GLN A 600 50.85 13.13 1.35
CA GLN A 600 52.00 14.04 1.49
C GLN A 600 53.04 13.42 2.43
N GLY A 601 52.62 12.94 3.59
CA GLY A 601 53.50 12.25 4.55
C GLY A 601 54.17 11.03 3.93
N LYS A 602 53.46 10.21 3.16
CA LYS A 602 54.02 9.04 2.47
C LYS A 602 55.08 9.43 1.44
N LYS A 603 54.82 10.46 0.62
CA LYS A 603 55.80 11.00 -0.33
C LYS A 603 57.03 11.55 0.40
N ALA A 604 56.83 12.28 1.49
CA ALA A 604 57.89 12.82 2.32
C ALA A 604 58.71 11.72 2.99
N PHE A 605 58.07 10.66 3.47
CA PHE A 605 58.72 9.49 4.05
C PHE A 605 59.57 8.76 3.01
N ASP A 606 59.05 8.56 1.80
CA ASP A 606 59.81 7.95 0.71
C ASP A 606 60.98 8.84 0.26
N ASN A 607 60.81 10.16 0.23
CA ASN A 607 61.92 11.09 -0.02
C ASN A 607 62.99 10.98 1.07
N LEU A 608 62.60 11.02 2.35
CA LEU A 608 63.51 10.85 3.49
C LEU A 608 64.26 9.51 3.39
N ARG A 609 63.55 8.42 3.06
CA ARG A 609 64.09 7.07 2.93
C ARG A 609 65.05 6.91 1.75
N THR A 610 64.75 7.50 0.61
CA THR A 610 65.52 7.28 -0.63
C THR A 610 66.67 8.26 -0.79
N GLN A 611 66.48 9.53 -0.39
CA GLN A 611 67.45 10.59 -0.62
C GLN A 611 68.38 10.82 0.57
N SER A 612 67.92 10.52 1.79
CA SER A 612 68.59 10.92 3.03
C SER A 612 68.98 9.74 3.94
N ALA A 613 68.22 8.64 3.94
CA ALA A 613 68.47 7.47 4.80
C ALA A 613 69.71 6.64 4.43
N GLY A 614 70.37 6.95 3.33
CA GLY A 614 71.64 6.32 2.96
C GLY A 614 72.86 7.13 3.40
N LYS A 615 72.69 8.25 4.11
CA LYS A 615 73.74 9.25 4.34
C LYS A 615 73.89 9.60 5.81
N PHE A 616 75.13 9.81 6.25
CA PHE A 616 75.47 10.29 7.58
C PHE A 616 75.09 11.77 7.76
N PRO A 617 74.49 12.20 8.88
CA PRO A 617 74.27 11.47 10.13
C PRO A 617 72.91 10.77 10.25
N LEU A 618 72.07 10.68 9.21
CA LEU A 618 70.77 9.99 9.31
C LEU A 618 70.88 8.47 9.09
N GLU A 619 72.05 8.00 8.69
CA GLU A 619 72.47 6.60 8.68
C GLU A 619 73.83 6.50 9.35
N ARG A 620 73.87 5.85 10.52
CA ARG A 620 75.07 5.73 11.36
C ARG A 620 76.27 5.19 10.59
N ASP A 621 76.03 4.15 9.77
CA ASP A 621 77.09 3.36 9.16
C ASP A 621 77.35 3.74 7.69
N SER A 622 77.01 4.98 7.29
CA SER A 622 77.20 5.47 5.92
C SER A 622 78.52 6.23 5.72
N ASP A 623 79.17 5.93 4.59
CA ASP A 623 80.37 6.62 4.11
C ASP A 623 80.02 7.89 3.31
N THR A 624 78.76 8.05 2.91
CA THR A 624 78.26 9.25 2.23
C THR A 624 77.67 10.21 3.25
N ASN A 625 77.87 11.52 3.06
CA ASN A 625 77.41 12.53 4.00
C ASN A 625 76.21 13.32 3.43
N LEU A 626 75.28 13.70 4.30
CA LEU A 626 74.28 14.71 3.99
C LEU A 626 74.95 16.07 3.86
N THR A 627 74.64 16.77 2.79
CA THR A 627 74.94 18.20 2.65
C THR A 627 73.97 19.02 3.50
N GLN A 628 74.31 20.29 3.73
CA GLN A 628 73.45 21.21 4.47
C GLN A 628 72.09 21.46 3.77
N LYS A 629 72.09 21.52 2.43
CA LYS A 629 70.85 21.66 1.65
C LYS A 629 69.94 20.43 1.83
N GLU A 630 70.51 19.24 1.71
CA GLU A 630 69.76 17.99 1.90
C GLU A 630 69.27 17.82 3.35
N LEU A 631 69.98 18.38 4.33
CA LEU A 631 69.52 18.41 5.72
C LEU A 631 68.24 19.24 5.88
N ILE A 632 68.17 20.42 5.25
CA ILE A 632 66.98 21.28 5.25
C ILE A 632 65.81 20.58 4.55
N GLU A 633 66.05 19.98 3.38
CA GLU A 633 65.04 19.19 2.65
C GLU A 633 64.56 17.98 3.48
N ALA A 634 65.46 17.30 4.18
CA ALA A 634 65.14 16.18 5.03
C ALA A 634 64.38 16.61 6.31
N TRP A 635 64.67 17.78 6.88
CA TRP A 635 63.87 18.37 7.98
C TRP A 635 62.46 18.76 7.53
N SER A 636 62.32 19.34 6.33
CA SER A 636 61.02 19.60 5.72
C SER A 636 60.23 18.30 5.56
N SER A 637 60.87 17.26 5.00
CA SER A 637 60.27 15.94 4.83
C SER A 637 59.86 15.32 6.18
N LEU A 638 60.70 15.45 7.21
CA LEU A 638 60.40 14.94 8.55
C LEU A 638 59.11 15.54 9.12
N ASN A 639 58.96 16.87 9.01
CA ASN A 639 57.78 17.58 9.48
C ASN A 639 56.51 17.20 8.71
N GLU A 640 56.62 16.94 7.41
CA GLU A 640 55.51 16.44 6.60
C GLU A 640 55.06 15.04 7.04
N VAL A 641 56.01 14.14 7.33
CA VAL A 641 55.75 12.79 7.85
C VAL A 641 55.06 12.84 9.22
N ARG A 642 55.65 13.57 10.17
CA ARG A 642 55.10 13.77 11.51
C ARG A 642 55.51 15.14 12.00
N LEU A 643 54.53 15.96 12.38
CA LEU A 643 54.79 17.32 12.84
C LEU A 643 55.65 17.29 14.10
N GLN A 644 56.74 18.07 14.09
CA GLN A 644 57.61 18.25 15.25
C GLN A 644 57.16 19.42 16.14
N GLU A 645 56.09 20.12 15.76
CA GLU A 645 55.52 21.22 16.54
C GLU A 645 54.97 20.72 17.89
N VAL A 646 55.25 21.49 18.94
CA VAL A 646 54.70 21.25 20.28
C VAL A 646 53.39 22.02 20.38
N PHE A 647 52.30 21.29 20.56
CA PHE A 647 50.95 21.84 20.69
C PHE A 647 50.62 22.14 22.16
N ASP A 648 49.78 23.15 22.37
CA ASP A 648 49.29 23.51 23.70
C ASP A 648 48.50 22.35 24.33
N GLN A 649 48.65 22.18 25.65
CA GLN A 649 47.94 21.13 26.38
C GLN A 649 46.43 21.31 26.25
N GLY A 650 45.74 20.25 25.80
CA GLY A 650 44.29 20.26 25.57
C GLY A 650 43.87 20.65 24.14
N ALA A 651 44.81 21.00 23.26
CA ALA A 651 44.56 21.08 21.82
C ALA A 651 44.50 19.68 21.19
N ILE A 652 43.85 19.55 20.04
CA ILE A 652 43.75 18.29 19.29
C ILE A 652 45.15 17.74 18.95
N GLY A 653 46.07 18.63 18.55
CA GLY A 653 47.46 18.29 18.27
C GLY A 653 48.27 17.82 19.48
N ALA A 654 47.71 17.90 20.70
CA ALA A 654 48.25 17.34 21.92
C ALA A 654 47.50 16.07 22.39
N ASP A 655 46.83 15.37 21.45
CA ASP A 655 46.04 14.15 21.67
C ASP A 655 44.77 14.36 22.52
N ALA A 656 44.18 15.56 22.50
CA ALA A 656 42.85 15.79 23.08
C ALA A 656 41.77 15.24 22.14
N GLU A 657 40.78 14.55 22.71
CA GLU A 657 39.72 13.84 21.99
C GLU A 657 38.39 14.60 22.01
N THR A 658 37.62 14.47 20.94
CA THR A 658 36.26 15.01 20.78
C THR A 658 35.19 14.10 21.38
N GLY A 659 35.51 12.83 21.63
CA GLY A 659 34.57 11.81 22.11
C GLY A 659 33.81 11.10 20.98
N SER A 660 34.22 11.32 19.73
CA SER A 660 33.70 10.62 18.55
C SER A 660 34.85 9.85 17.89
N ASP A 661 34.84 8.52 18.05
CA ASP A 661 35.91 7.65 17.56
C ASP A 661 36.26 7.90 16.08
N LYS A 662 35.23 8.11 15.24
CA LYS A 662 35.41 8.40 13.81
C LYS A 662 36.14 9.73 13.56
N ILE A 663 35.79 10.78 14.30
CA ILE A 663 36.41 12.10 14.16
C ILE A 663 37.83 12.06 14.71
N ASP A 664 38.00 11.49 15.89
CA ASP A 664 39.28 11.40 16.60
C ASP A 664 40.31 10.57 15.81
N GLU A 665 39.87 9.50 15.12
CA GLU A 665 40.72 8.75 14.20
C GLU A 665 41.25 9.64 13.06
N GLN A 666 40.38 10.42 12.40
CA GLN A 666 40.80 11.28 11.29
C GLN A 666 41.66 12.46 11.76
N LEU A 667 41.34 13.07 12.91
CA LEU A 667 42.16 14.12 13.51
C LEU A 667 43.55 13.59 13.89
N LYS A 668 43.64 12.37 14.42
CA LYS A 668 44.93 11.72 14.69
C LYS A 668 45.74 11.48 13.43
N ARG A 669 45.09 11.12 12.31
CA ARG A 669 45.73 11.03 10.98
C ARG A 669 46.23 12.38 10.48
N LEU A 670 45.72 13.52 10.98
CA LEU A 670 46.33 14.82 10.70
C LEU A 670 47.65 15.02 11.44
N ARG A 671 47.91 14.37 12.58
CA ARG A 671 49.16 14.60 13.34
C ARG A 671 50.39 14.01 12.66
N GLY A 672 50.24 12.88 11.97
CA GLY A 672 51.31 12.25 11.21
C GLY A 672 50.83 11.06 10.40
N MET A 673 51.65 10.64 9.44
CA MET A 673 51.35 9.42 8.70
C MET A 673 51.47 8.17 9.58
N LEU A 674 50.71 7.14 9.23
CA LEU A 674 50.92 5.81 9.77
C LEU A 674 52.25 5.25 9.26
N LEU A 675 53.23 5.18 10.16
CA LEU A 675 54.57 4.68 9.84
C LEU A 675 54.55 3.17 9.60
N PRO A 676 55.22 2.66 8.55
CA PRO A 676 55.38 1.21 8.37
C PRO A 676 56.23 0.61 9.50
N GLU A 677 55.78 -0.49 10.09
CA GLU A 677 56.39 -1.09 11.30
C GLU A 677 57.89 -1.38 11.12
N ALA A 678 58.29 -1.89 9.95
CA ALA A 678 59.68 -2.20 9.63
C ALA A 678 60.64 -0.98 9.67
N TYR A 679 60.10 0.23 9.59
CA TYR A 679 60.88 1.47 9.55
C TYR A 679 60.61 2.39 10.75
N LYS A 680 59.75 1.98 11.68
CA LYS A 680 59.35 2.80 12.83
C LYS A 680 60.55 3.18 13.71
N GLN A 681 61.40 2.21 14.06
CA GLN A 681 62.61 2.46 14.85
C GLN A 681 63.61 3.36 14.12
N TRP A 682 63.77 3.18 12.80
CA TRP A 682 64.64 4.02 11.99
C TRP A 682 64.13 5.46 11.94
N PHE A 683 62.82 5.66 11.73
CA PHE A 683 62.22 6.99 11.68
C PHE A 683 62.26 7.69 13.04
N GLU A 684 61.91 6.99 14.13
CA GLU A 684 62.01 7.53 15.50
C GLU A 684 63.45 7.87 15.88
N GLY A 685 64.43 7.07 15.45
CA GLY A 685 65.85 7.38 15.60
C GLY A 685 66.25 8.63 14.79
N THR A 686 65.74 8.75 13.57
CA THR A 686 65.95 9.91 12.69
C THR A 686 65.42 11.19 13.33
N GLU A 687 64.22 11.18 13.90
CA GLU A 687 63.67 12.33 14.64
C GLU A 687 64.53 12.77 15.83
N ARG A 688 65.02 11.82 16.63
CA ARG A 688 65.89 12.13 17.78
C ARG A 688 67.20 12.77 17.33
N ILE A 689 67.79 12.27 16.24
CA ILE A 689 69.00 12.86 15.67
C ILE A 689 68.72 14.28 15.19
N PHE A 690 67.61 14.49 14.49
CA PHE A 690 67.26 15.80 13.95
C PHE A 690 67.08 16.89 15.01
N GLN A 691 66.62 16.57 16.22
CA GLN A 691 66.58 17.52 17.34
C GLN A 691 67.96 18.06 17.74
N SER A 692 69.02 17.35 17.36
CA SER A 692 70.42 17.63 17.70
C SER A 692 71.24 18.19 16.54
N LEU A 693 70.65 18.28 15.35
CA LEU A 693 71.25 18.87 14.17
C LEU A 693 70.82 20.33 14.01
N PRO A 694 71.62 21.16 13.32
CA PRO A 694 71.23 22.52 12.99
C PRO A 694 70.01 22.52 12.06
N GLN A 695 69.02 23.35 12.40
CA GLN A 695 67.75 23.46 11.67
C GLN A 695 67.78 24.53 10.56
N ALA A 696 68.83 25.35 10.52
CA ALA A 696 69.00 26.47 9.61
C ALA A 696 70.43 26.50 9.04
N GLU A 697 70.79 27.57 8.33
CA GLU A 697 72.14 27.73 7.76
C GLU A 697 73.24 27.86 8.81
N ASP A 698 72.90 28.22 10.05
CA ASP A 698 73.88 28.39 11.12
C ASP A 698 74.38 27.04 11.67
N PRO A 699 75.70 26.84 11.80
CA PRO A 699 76.26 25.61 12.35
C PRO A 699 76.07 25.53 13.87
N TYR A 700 76.03 24.31 14.39
CA TYR A 700 76.18 24.03 15.82
C TYR A 700 77.65 23.78 16.17
N TYR A 701 77.98 23.73 17.46
CA TYR A 701 79.35 23.69 17.96
C TYR A 701 79.60 22.49 18.86
N CYS A 702 80.72 21.80 18.64
CA CYS A 702 81.24 20.73 19.49
C CYS A 702 82.43 21.28 20.28
N LYS A 703 82.31 21.25 21.60
CA LYS A 703 83.41 21.50 22.53
C LYS A 703 84.15 20.20 22.77
N ILE A 704 85.43 20.17 22.43
CA ILE A 704 86.29 19.00 22.68
C ILE A 704 87.10 19.26 23.95
N ILE A 705 87.05 18.33 24.89
CA ILE A 705 87.73 18.42 26.19
C ILE A 705 88.71 17.25 26.32
N LEU A 706 89.97 17.56 26.57
CA LEU A 706 90.95 16.57 26.98
C LEU A 706 90.73 16.23 28.45
N LEU A 707 90.56 14.93 28.75
CA LEU A 707 90.46 14.46 30.13
C LEU A 707 91.82 14.49 30.83
N ASP A 708 91.83 14.83 32.12
CA ASP A 708 93.02 14.84 32.96
C ASP A 708 93.68 13.45 33.07
N GLN A 709 94.95 13.43 33.45
CA GLN A 709 95.74 12.20 33.49
C GLN A 709 95.18 11.13 34.44
N ASN A 710 94.53 11.51 35.54
CA ASN A 710 93.95 10.55 36.48
C ASN A 710 92.71 9.90 35.87
N GLU A 711 91.85 10.68 35.21
CA GLU A 711 90.67 10.17 34.50
C GLU A 711 91.07 9.29 33.30
N GLN A 712 92.07 9.69 32.51
CA GLN A 712 92.63 8.85 31.43
C GLN A 712 93.07 7.47 31.93
N ARG A 713 93.75 7.42 33.10
CA ARG A 713 94.24 6.18 33.72
C ARG A 713 93.13 5.30 34.31
N LYS A 714 92.04 5.89 34.79
CA LYS A 714 90.86 5.11 35.23
C LYS A 714 90.15 4.44 34.06
N LEU A 715 90.20 5.07 32.88
CA LEU A 715 89.51 4.61 31.69
C LEU A 715 90.32 3.60 30.86
N ILE A 716 91.62 3.40 31.10
CA ILE A 716 92.38 2.43 30.29
C ILE A 716 92.15 0.99 30.74
N ARG A 717 92.02 0.05 29.79
CA ARG A 717 91.93 -1.40 30.09
C ARG A 717 93.33 -2.01 30.31
N GLN A 718 93.41 -3.17 30.98
CA GLN A 718 94.68 -3.82 31.35
C GLN A 718 95.65 -4.09 30.18
N ASN A 719 95.14 -4.19 28.94
CA ASN A 719 95.93 -4.49 27.74
C ASN A 719 96.12 -3.29 26.80
N GLU A 720 95.81 -2.08 27.25
CA GLU A 720 95.89 -0.85 26.46
C GLU A 720 97.03 0.05 26.97
N SER A 721 97.68 0.78 26.07
CA SER A 721 98.66 1.83 26.39
C SER A 721 98.06 3.23 26.21
N LEU A 722 98.35 4.18 27.11
CA LEU A 722 97.91 5.56 26.93
C LEU A 722 98.80 6.24 25.89
N LEU A 723 98.19 7.06 25.02
CA LEU A 723 98.90 7.82 24.00
C LEU A 723 99.96 8.77 24.60
N LEU A 724 99.70 9.23 25.83
CA LEU A 724 100.55 10.13 26.60
C LEU A 724 101.95 9.60 26.93
N ASP A 725 102.20 8.32 26.71
CA ASP A 725 103.51 7.69 26.90
C ASP A 725 104.39 7.73 25.63
N TYR A 726 103.80 8.06 24.47
CA TYR A 726 104.47 8.01 23.17
C TYR A 726 104.39 9.32 22.37
N LEU A 727 103.20 9.95 22.30
CA LEU A 727 103.01 11.24 21.63
C LEU A 727 102.75 12.31 22.70
N ARG A 728 103.59 13.34 22.75
CA ARG A 728 103.60 14.31 23.85
C ARG A 728 102.70 15.51 23.62
N GLN A 729 102.47 15.88 22.35
CA GLN A 729 101.64 17.02 21.99
C GLN A 729 100.71 16.69 20.84
N PHE A 730 99.58 17.40 20.78
CA PHE A 730 98.65 17.35 19.65
C PHE A 730 97.94 18.68 19.49
N ARG A 731 97.34 18.90 18.32
CA ARG A 731 96.42 20.02 18.08
C ARG A 731 95.24 19.57 17.22
N ILE A 732 94.15 20.31 17.27
CA ILE A 732 92.97 20.08 16.45
C ILE A 732 92.91 21.16 15.37
N VAL A 733 92.67 20.73 14.13
CA VAL A 733 92.57 21.58 12.95
C VAL A 733 91.20 21.37 12.30
N GLN A 734 90.50 22.46 12.00
CA GLN A 734 89.25 22.44 11.25
C GLN A 734 89.23 23.60 10.23
N GLY A 735 89.45 23.29 8.95
CA GLY A 735 89.62 24.30 7.90
C GLY A 735 90.83 25.19 8.19
N ASP A 736 90.63 26.51 8.21
CA ASP A 736 91.69 27.48 8.52
C ASP A 736 91.97 27.63 10.02
N TYR A 737 91.09 27.11 10.88
CA TYR A 737 91.27 27.14 12.33
C TYR A 737 92.27 26.07 12.78
N LYS A 738 93.31 26.49 13.49
CA LYS A 738 94.28 25.62 14.16
C LYS A 738 94.29 25.95 15.65
N SER A 739 93.95 24.98 16.49
CA SER A 739 94.10 25.15 17.93
C SER A 739 95.57 25.33 18.32
N GLU A 740 95.81 25.83 19.53
CA GLU A 740 97.13 25.72 20.15
C GLU A 740 97.55 24.25 20.29
N ARG A 741 98.85 24.00 20.49
CA ARG A 741 99.36 22.66 20.79
C ARG A 741 99.13 22.34 22.26
N PHE A 742 98.39 21.27 22.52
CA PHE A 742 98.10 20.79 23.86
C PHE A 742 99.00 19.61 24.20
N ASN A 743 99.43 19.53 25.47
CA ASN A 743 100.13 18.35 25.96
C ASN A 743 99.13 17.21 26.18
N THR A 744 99.47 16.00 25.72
CA THR A 744 98.66 14.78 26.01
C THR A 744 98.64 14.42 27.50
N ARG A 745 99.56 15.01 28.30
CA ARG A 745 99.60 14.95 29.76
C ARG A 745 99.06 16.24 30.37
N GLY A 746 97.76 16.26 30.71
CA GLY A 746 97.10 17.35 31.44
C GLY A 746 96.91 17.00 32.93
N ARG A 747 97.04 18.00 33.81
CA ARG A 747 96.70 17.86 35.25
C ARG A 747 95.23 18.11 35.55
N GLU A 748 94.54 18.80 34.64
CA GLU A 748 93.14 19.18 34.72
C GLU A 748 92.49 18.93 33.36
N ASN A 749 91.16 18.87 33.31
CA ASN A 749 90.42 18.79 32.06
C ASN A 749 90.59 20.10 31.29
N VAL A 750 91.00 20.03 30.02
CA VAL A 750 91.29 21.22 29.19
C VAL A 750 90.36 21.26 27.99
N SER A 751 89.67 22.37 27.78
CA SER A 751 88.92 22.60 26.55
C SER A 751 89.89 22.91 25.41
N LEU A 752 89.78 22.16 24.32
CA LEU A 752 90.66 22.21 23.16
C LEU A 752 90.15 23.19 22.07
N GLY A 753 88.95 23.73 22.25
CA GLY A 753 88.29 24.64 21.32
C GLY A 753 86.82 24.28 21.07
N MET A 754 86.17 25.12 20.27
CA MET A 754 84.80 24.95 19.76
C MET A 754 84.87 24.71 18.25
N PHE A 755 84.27 23.61 17.78
CA PHE A 755 84.39 23.16 16.39
C PHE A 755 83.00 23.03 15.75
N GLN A 756 82.84 23.56 14.54
CA GLN A 756 81.55 23.65 13.87
C GLN A 756 81.11 22.29 13.29
N TYR A 757 79.79 22.04 13.32
CA TYR A 757 79.14 20.99 12.55
C TYR A 757 77.75 21.47 12.08
N PRO A 758 77.43 21.40 10.77
CA PRO A 758 78.31 21.02 9.67
C PRO A 758 79.50 22.00 9.54
N GLY A 759 80.69 21.49 9.18
CA GLY A 759 81.93 22.25 9.09
C GLY A 759 83.02 21.54 8.31
N SER A 760 84.19 22.16 8.16
CA SER A 760 85.35 21.57 7.48
C SER A 760 85.81 20.26 8.14
N PRO A 761 86.63 19.42 7.45
CA PRO A 761 87.16 18.20 8.03
C PRO A 761 87.91 18.49 9.33
N LEU A 762 87.81 17.58 10.30
CA LEU A 762 88.49 17.71 11.59
C LEU A 762 89.71 16.79 11.59
N GLN A 763 90.88 17.38 11.76
CA GLN A 763 92.15 16.66 11.84
C GLN A 763 92.74 16.82 13.25
N ILE A 764 93.13 15.71 13.85
CA ILE A 764 93.87 15.70 15.10
C ILE A 764 95.32 15.34 14.77
N GLU A 765 96.18 16.35 14.77
CA GLU A 765 97.59 16.21 14.42
C GLU A 765 98.41 15.93 15.67
N PHE A 766 99.19 14.85 15.67
CA PHE A 766 100.02 14.44 16.81
C PHE A 766 101.51 14.66 16.55
N TYR A 767 102.23 15.00 17.61
CA TYR A 767 103.67 15.30 17.61
C TYR A 767 104.37 14.48 18.70
N GLN A 768 105.55 13.94 18.38
CA GLN A 768 106.28 13.07 19.31
C GLN A 768 106.95 13.89 20.42
N TYR A 769 107.52 15.04 20.08
CA TYR A 769 108.17 15.97 21.00
C TYR A 769 107.71 17.42 20.79
N PRO A 770 107.78 18.28 21.83
CA PRO A 770 107.37 19.69 21.71
C PRO A 770 108.12 20.50 20.66
N SER A 771 109.36 20.11 20.33
CA SER A 771 110.22 20.75 19.32
C SER A 771 109.87 20.37 17.88
N ASP A 772 109.00 19.38 17.65
CA ASP A 772 108.74 18.86 16.32
C ASP A 772 107.97 19.88 15.46
N THR A 773 108.46 20.15 14.26
CA THR A 773 107.79 21.02 13.28
C THR A 773 106.90 20.25 12.32
N GLU A 774 107.16 18.94 12.14
CA GLU A 774 106.40 18.04 11.28
C GLU A 774 105.43 17.17 12.10
N ILE A 775 104.31 16.81 11.49
CA ILE A 775 103.29 15.94 12.10
C ILE A 775 103.82 14.51 12.14
N TYR A 776 103.74 13.85 13.29
CA TYR A 776 104.18 12.47 13.44
C TYR A 776 103.14 11.47 12.89
N THR A 777 101.87 11.71 13.21
CA THR A 777 100.70 10.99 12.69
C THR A 777 99.46 11.85 12.89
N LEU A 778 98.36 11.52 12.22
CA LEU A 778 97.09 12.24 12.37
C LEU A 778 95.90 11.30 12.36
N SER A 779 94.81 11.75 12.96
CA SER A 779 93.48 11.16 12.80
C SER A 779 92.60 12.16 12.06
N GLU A 780 91.95 11.73 10.97
CA GLU A 780 91.12 12.59 10.14
C GLU A 780 89.66 12.12 10.14
N PHE A 781 88.75 13.08 10.28
CA PHE A 781 87.31 12.88 10.25
C PHE A 781 86.70 13.73 9.13
N ALA A 782 85.98 13.07 8.22
CA ALA A 782 85.47 13.69 7.01
C ALA A 782 84.40 14.77 7.28
N ALA A 783 84.44 15.84 6.49
CA ALA A 783 83.39 16.86 6.40
C ALA A 783 82.07 16.28 5.83
N PRO A 784 80.92 16.94 6.06
CA PRO A 784 80.74 18.12 6.91
C PRO A 784 80.51 17.78 8.38
N TRP A 785 80.36 16.50 8.74
CA TRP A 785 79.93 16.06 10.07
C TRP A 785 81.06 15.51 10.94
N ALA A 786 82.27 16.08 10.83
CA ALA A 786 83.48 15.53 11.40
C ALA A 786 83.42 15.31 12.92
N SER A 787 82.82 16.24 13.68
CA SER A 787 82.61 16.12 15.13
C SER A 787 81.68 14.95 15.51
N LEU A 788 80.65 14.69 14.70
CA LEU A 788 79.73 13.56 14.92
C LEU A 788 80.39 12.23 14.53
N ARG A 789 81.25 12.23 13.49
CA ARG A 789 82.06 11.05 13.13
C ARG A 789 83.05 10.71 14.24
N LEU A 790 83.70 11.71 14.84
CA LEU A 790 84.56 11.51 16.01
C LEU A 790 83.76 10.88 17.17
N LEU A 791 82.56 11.40 17.47
CA LEU A 791 81.67 10.84 18.49
C LEU A 791 81.34 9.36 18.24
N LEU A 792 80.87 9.03 17.03
CA LEU A 792 80.37 7.70 16.71
C LEU A 792 81.46 6.65 16.55
N GLN A 793 82.52 6.95 15.80
CA GLN A 793 83.58 5.98 15.48
C GLN A 793 84.44 5.64 16.70
N ASN A 794 84.46 6.52 17.70
CA ASN A 794 85.29 6.38 18.89
C ASN A 794 84.45 6.33 20.17
N TYR A 795 83.13 6.10 20.09
CA TYR A 795 82.24 6.16 21.25
C TYR A 795 82.68 5.23 22.39
N ASP A 796 82.69 5.76 23.61
CA ASP A 796 82.92 4.98 24.83
C ASP A 796 81.64 4.88 25.67
N ALA A 797 81.11 3.65 25.81
CA ALA A 797 79.84 3.39 26.48
C ALA A 797 79.83 3.67 28.00
N ARG A 798 80.98 3.97 28.61
CA ARG A 798 81.09 4.19 30.06
C ARG A 798 80.53 5.53 30.51
N LYS A 799 80.56 6.55 29.66
CA LYS A 799 80.02 7.88 29.98
C LYS A 799 79.63 8.63 28.71
N GLU A 800 78.53 9.38 28.79
CA GLU A 800 78.01 10.15 27.67
C GLU A 800 79.01 11.19 27.17
N GLY A 801 79.13 11.33 25.85
CA GLY A 801 80.08 12.24 25.19
C GLY A 801 81.54 11.76 25.22
N TYR A 802 81.87 10.63 25.86
CA TYR A 802 83.26 10.18 25.95
C TYR A 802 83.65 9.44 24.68
N VAL A 803 84.81 9.78 24.15
CA VAL A 803 85.40 9.11 22.99
C VAL A 803 86.77 8.56 23.32
N LYS A 804 87.01 7.32 22.89
CA LYS A 804 88.25 6.57 22.97
C LYS A 804 88.94 6.62 21.61
N LEU A 805 89.84 7.57 21.41
CA LEU A 805 90.61 7.69 20.18
C LEU A 805 91.80 6.73 20.19
N GLU A 806 91.78 5.74 19.31
CA GLU A 806 92.91 4.82 19.12
C GLU A 806 93.85 5.35 18.02
N VAL A 807 95.06 5.72 18.41
CA VAL A 807 96.06 6.27 17.48
C VAL A 807 97.15 5.22 17.26
N LYS A 808 97.38 4.84 16.01
CA LYS A 808 98.43 3.92 15.59
C LYS A 808 99.33 4.61 14.57
N SER A 809 100.63 4.59 14.80
CA SER A 809 101.59 5.07 13.82
C SER A 809 102.06 3.95 12.88
N GLU A 810 102.55 4.32 11.70
CA GLU A 810 103.15 3.38 10.73
C GLU A 810 104.35 2.60 11.31
N LYS A 811 104.95 3.10 12.39
CA LYS A 811 106.07 2.47 13.11
C LYS A 811 105.62 1.50 14.20
N GLY A 812 104.33 1.17 14.27
CA GLY A 812 103.76 0.24 15.26
C GLY A 812 103.65 0.79 16.68
N LEU A 813 104.00 2.06 16.90
CA LEU A 813 103.81 2.77 18.17
C LEU A 813 102.41 3.38 18.19
N GLY A 814 101.63 3.07 19.22
CA GLY A 814 100.26 3.52 19.35
C GLY A 814 99.77 3.50 20.78
N GLY A 815 98.67 4.20 21.01
CA GLY A 815 98.03 4.29 22.31
C GLY A 815 96.64 4.91 22.20
N VAL A 816 95.96 4.97 23.34
CA VAL A 816 94.59 5.44 23.47
C VAL A 816 94.58 6.83 24.09
N LEU A 817 93.76 7.72 23.57
CA LEU A 817 93.47 9.04 24.13
C LEU A 817 91.97 9.17 24.37
N PHE A 818 91.56 9.46 25.61
CA PHE A 818 90.17 9.72 25.93
C PHE A 818 89.87 11.23 25.84
N LEU A 819 88.81 11.58 25.14
CA LEU A 819 88.29 12.95 25.05
C LEU A 819 86.81 12.95 25.49
N GLN A 820 86.32 14.10 25.94
CA GLN A 820 84.90 14.35 26.18
C GLN A 820 84.41 15.37 25.16
N LEU A 821 83.30 15.05 24.50
CA LEU A 821 82.60 15.89 23.54
C LEU A 821 81.33 16.43 24.18
N GLU A 822 81.13 17.74 24.10
CA GLU A 822 79.90 18.41 24.51
C GLU A 822 79.38 19.23 23.33
N PHE A 823 78.09 19.13 23.04
CA PHE A 823 77.49 19.76 21.86
C PHE A 823 76.58 20.92 22.27
N TYR A 824 76.60 21.99 21.50
CA TYR A 824 75.89 23.23 21.80
C TYR A 824 75.34 23.87 20.52
N ARG A 825 74.20 24.56 20.60
CA ARG A 825 73.65 25.32 19.47
C ARG A 825 74.44 26.58 19.18
N ASP A 826 75.12 27.11 20.19
CA ASP A 826 75.86 28.37 20.16
C ASP A 826 77.32 28.20 20.61
N VAL A 827 78.17 29.13 20.18
CA VAL A 827 79.60 29.13 20.49
C VAL A 827 79.90 29.44 21.97
N ASP A 828 78.96 30.05 22.71
CA ASP A 828 79.13 30.41 24.12
C ASP A 828 78.76 29.28 25.09
N SER A 829 78.41 28.09 24.59
CA SER A 829 77.97 26.94 25.38
C SER A 829 76.68 27.18 26.21
N LYS A 830 75.76 28.05 25.77
CA LYS A 830 74.53 28.36 26.52
C LYS A 830 73.42 27.32 26.32
N TYR A 831 73.33 26.76 25.12
CA TYR A 831 72.24 25.88 24.71
C TYR A 831 72.77 24.47 24.39
N PRO A 832 72.91 23.58 25.40
CA PRO A 832 73.44 22.24 25.19
C PRO A 832 72.51 21.39 24.30
N VAL A 833 73.12 20.47 23.59
CA VAL A 833 72.49 19.52 22.67
C VAL A 833 72.95 18.11 23.04
N ASN A 834 72.00 17.17 23.15
CA ASN A 834 72.27 15.79 23.52
C ASN A 834 71.98 14.86 22.36
N PHE A 835 72.99 14.07 21.95
CA PHE A 835 72.81 13.05 20.93
C PHE A 835 72.38 11.72 21.56
N PRO A 836 71.52 10.93 20.89
CA PRO A 836 71.21 9.58 21.31
C PRO A 836 72.48 8.70 21.29
N LYS A 837 72.46 7.62 22.06
CA LYS A 837 73.57 6.65 22.08
C LYS A 837 73.73 6.00 20.69
N PRO A 838 74.92 5.50 20.31
CA PRO A 838 75.15 4.93 18.97
C PRO A 838 74.26 3.75 18.60
N ASP A 839 73.76 2.98 19.57
CA ASP A 839 72.81 1.88 19.38
C ASP A 839 71.37 2.36 19.12
N GLN A 840 71.07 3.61 19.46
CA GLN A 840 69.80 4.30 19.20
C GLN A 840 69.86 5.21 17.96
N TRP A 841 71.04 5.33 17.34
CA TRP A 841 71.24 6.07 16.11
C TRP A 841 70.63 5.29 14.93
N PRO A 842 69.90 5.93 14.02
CA PRO A 842 69.27 5.25 12.89
C PRO A 842 70.28 4.44 12.06
N SER A 843 69.95 3.17 11.81
CA SER A 843 70.66 2.34 10.83
C SER A 843 69.74 1.36 10.12
N LEU A 844 69.84 1.35 8.79
CA LEU A 844 69.17 0.42 7.89
C LEU A 844 69.93 -0.91 7.73
N LYS A 845 71.16 -1.05 8.28
CA LYS A 845 71.94 -2.29 8.25
C LYS A 845 71.51 -3.31 9.31
N ASN A 846 70.88 -2.85 10.39
CA ASN A 846 70.33 -3.69 11.46
C ASN A 846 68.93 -4.22 11.08
N ARG A 847 68.80 -4.85 9.91
CA ARG A 847 67.59 -5.60 9.55
C ARG A 847 67.71 -7.04 10.05
N PRO A 848 66.66 -7.66 10.60
CA PRO A 848 66.47 -9.10 10.42
C PRO A 848 66.30 -9.45 8.94
#